data_AF-A0AAN7QS54-F1
#
_entry.id   AF-A0AAN7QS54-F1
#
_cell.length_a   1.000
_cell.length_b   1.000
_cell.length_c   1.000
_cell.angle_alpha   90.00
_cell.angle_beta   90.00
_cell.angle_gamma   90.00
#
_symmetry.space_group_name_H-M   'P 1'
#
loop_
_entity.id
_entity.type
_entity.pdbx_description
1 polymer ?
#
loop_
_entity_poly.entity_id
_entity_poly.type
_entity_poly.pdbx_seq_one_letter_code
_entity_poly.pdbx_strand_id
1 'polypeptide(L)'
;MAKISKLSTAVPPSSFSSSVRSRLVQPRCFVDLQKAAGFSSKVAASRLSIQCRRPSNGSLVIKCSQSSGNGSAAKKTVLHDLYELEGQSPWYDNLCRPVTDLLPLMESGVRGVTSNPAIFQKAISSSNAYNDQFRELVQSGKDIETAYWELVVKDIQDACKLFEPIYDQTDGGDGYVSVEVSPRLADDTDGTIEAAKWLHKVVNCPNVYIKIPATAPCIPSIKKVIEKGISVNVTLIFSLARYEAVIDAYLDGLEASGLDDLSRVTSVASFFVSRVDTLIDKILENMGTPEALDLRGKAAVAQAALAYQLYQKKFSGPRWESLVKKGAKKQRLLWASTSVKNPAYPDTLYVAPLIGPNTVSTMPDQALQAFIDHGTVSRTIDSNVSEAEGIYNALEKLGVDWSYVGNQLEVEGVDSFKKSFDSLLDTLQEKGNSLRMWLVFAYRESQAPIESTMTRCIHTCTQFHHYRTPLKSEESFGLRLEVGKGGIFRREVLMSSIALLSGGFLIDSRQNEAFAEEFTDMPALRGKDYGKTKMKYPDYTETGSGLQYKDLRLGNGPTPKAGEVVVIDWDGYTIGYYGRIFEARNKTKGGSFEGNEKDFFKFRVGYEEVIPAFEEAVAGMAPGGIRRIIVPPELGYPENDFNRKGPRPTTFSGQRALDFVLRNQGLIDKTLLFDIELLKIIQK
;
A
#
# COMPACT_ATOMS: atom_id res chain seq x y z
N MET A 1 44.77 -32.38 -66.99
CA MET A 1 43.79 -32.43 -65.88
C MET A 1 44.33 -31.55 -64.73
N ALA A 2 43.47 -30.84 -64.01
CA ALA A 2 43.84 -29.61 -63.28
C ALA A 2 44.60 -29.83 -61.96
N LYS A 3 45.21 -28.76 -61.41
CA LYS A 3 46.29 -28.80 -60.40
C LYS A 3 45.93 -28.23 -59.02
N ILE A 4 46.76 -28.70 -58.07
CA ILE A 4 47.00 -28.34 -56.65
C ILE A 4 47.43 -26.86 -56.46
N SER A 5 47.42 -26.41 -55.19
CA SER A 5 48.04 -25.20 -54.55
C SER A 5 47.11 -23.99 -54.32
N LYS A 6 47.07 -23.24 -53.20
CA LYS A 6 47.83 -23.09 -51.92
C LYS A 6 48.87 -21.92 -51.85
N LEU A 7 48.70 -21.06 -50.82
CA LEU A 7 49.61 -20.05 -50.19
C LEU A 7 49.75 -18.60 -50.74
N SER A 8 50.13 -17.70 -49.80
CA SER A 8 50.80 -16.36 -49.95
C SER A 8 49.94 -15.12 -50.34
N THR A 9 50.17 -13.87 -49.85
CA THR A 9 51.05 -13.35 -48.75
C THR A 9 50.69 -11.91 -48.29
N ALA A 10 51.10 -11.56 -47.06
CA ALA A 10 51.71 -10.28 -46.60
C ALA A 10 50.92 -8.94 -46.48
N VAL A 11 51.47 -8.11 -45.57
CA VAL A 11 51.19 -6.72 -45.15
C VAL A 11 52.58 -6.05 -45.03
N PRO A 12 52.85 -4.77 -45.42
CA PRO A 12 52.95 -3.65 -44.46
C PRO A 12 52.69 -2.23 -45.11
N PRO A 13 53.26 -1.05 -44.69
CA PRO A 13 52.42 0.10 -44.33
C PRO A 13 52.75 1.46 -45.00
N SER A 14 52.00 2.52 -44.67
CA SER A 14 52.29 3.92 -45.05
C SER A 14 51.87 4.92 -43.94
N SER A 15 52.19 6.22 -44.10
CA SER A 15 52.16 7.20 -42.98
C SER A 15 52.20 8.69 -43.40
N PHE A 16 52.12 9.60 -42.42
CA PHE A 16 52.34 11.07 -42.42
C PHE A 16 51.18 12.03 -42.72
N SER A 17 50.65 12.61 -41.63
CA SER A 17 50.69 14.05 -41.28
C SER A 17 50.80 15.12 -42.40
N SER A 18 49.92 16.13 -42.34
CA SER A 18 50.29 17.51 -42.69
C SER A 18 49.54 18.52 -41.80
N SER A 19 50.06 19.75 -41.68
CA SER A 19 49.55 20.79 -40.77
C SER A 19 49.57 22.18 -41.42
N VAL A 20 48.49 22.96 -41.33
CA VAL A 20 48.42 24.35 -41.83
C VAL A 20 47.74 25.27 -40.80
N ARG A 21 48.13 26.56 -40.78
CA ARG A 21 47.81 27.54 -39.73
C ARG A 21 46.61 28.45 -40.05
N SER A 22 45.88 28.79 -38.98
CA SER A 22 45.12 30.02 -38.69
C SER A 22 45.06 31.17 -39.72
N ARG A 23 43.85 31.75 -39.86
CA ARG A 23 43.64 33.22 -39.87
C ARG A 23 42.39 33.59 -39.05
N LEU A 24 42.46 34.75 -38.39
CA LEU A 24 41.36 35.37 -37.63
C LEU A 24 40.66 36.42 -38.48
N VAL A 25 39.35 36.59 -38.30
CA VAL A 25 38.56 37.71 -38.84
C VAL A 25 37.66 38.25 -37.72
N GLN A 26 37.63 39.58 -37.54
CA GLN A 26 36.71 40.27 -36.63
C GLN A 26 35.51 40.83 -37.40
N PRO A 27 34.33 40.88 -36.79
CA PRO A 27 33.36 41.95 -37.00
C PRO A 27 33.47 43.00 -35.87
N ARG A 28 33.29 44.28 -36.21
CA ARG A 28 33.04 45.37 -35.25
C ARG A 28 31.56 45.76 -35.31
N CYS A 29 30.95 46.02 -34.16
CA CYS A 29 29.80 46.92 -34.05
C CYS A 29 29.93 47.76 -32.78
N PHE A 30 29.55 49.03 -32.86
CA PHE A 30 29.44 49.96 -31.73
C PHE A 30 27.97 50.06 -31.30
N VAL A 31 27.72 50.13 -29.99
CA VAL A 31 26.62 50.91 -29.41
C VAL A 31 27.18 51.63 -28.19
N ASP A 32 26.79 52.89 -28.01
CA ASP A 32 27.26 53.79 -26.95
C ASP A 32 26.32 53.75 -25.73
N LEU A 33 26.83 54.04 -24.53
CA LEU A 33 26.02 54.22 -23.32
C LEU A 33 26.75 55.08 -22.28
N GLN A 34 26.18 56.24 -21.98
CA GLN A 34 26.82 57.30 -21.19
C GLN A 34 26.74 57.08 -19.67
N LYS A 35 27.62 57.76 -18.93
CA LYS A 35 27.64 57.78 -17.46
C LYS A 35 26.60 58.71 -16.87
N ALA A 36 26.04 58.33 -15.72
CA ALA A 36 25.59 59.26 -14.68
C ALA A 36 26.03 58.75 -13.29
N ALA A 37 26.24 59.67 -12.36
CA ALA A 37 26.59 59.39 -10.96
C ALA A 37 25.38 58.85 -10.16
N GLY A 38 25.52 58.22 -8.98
CA GLY A 38 26.72 57.91 -8.20
C GLY A 38 26.60 58.40 -6.75
N PHE A 39 26.79 57.52 -5.77
CA PHE A 39 26.85 57.86 -4.34
C PHE A 39 27.75 56.87 -3.58
N SER A 40 28.22 57.25 -2.39
CA SER A 40 29.19 56.47 -1.59
C SER A 40 28.69 56.18 -0.18
N SER A 41 28.87 54.95 0.28
CA SER A 41 28.97 54.60 1.70
C SER A 41 29.90 53.38 1.89
N LYS A 42 30.36 53.15 3.12
CA LYS A 42 31.44 52.20 3.45
C LYS A 42 30.88 50.88 3.99
N VAL A 43 31.43 49.75 3.52
CA VAL A 43 31.44 48.48 4.27
C VAL A 43 32.86 47.91 4.23
N ALA A 44 33.32 47.30 5.31
CA ALA A 44 34.70 46.84 5.47
C ALA A 44 34.98 45.52 4.72
N ALA A 45 36.21 45.35 4.25
CA ALA A 45 36.63 44.18 3.47
C ALA A 45 37.16 43.03 4.35
N SER A 46 36.42 41.92 4.41
CA SER A 46 36.99 40.61 4.75
C SER A 46 37.61 39.99 3.48
N ARG A 47 38.85 39.50 3.58
CA ARG A 47 39.64 39.09 2.41
C ARG A 47 39.20 37.73 1.87
N LEU A 48 38.79 37.68 0.60
CA LEU A 48 38.71 36.46 -0.21
C LEU A 48 39.43 36.68 -1.55
N SER A 49 40.48 35.91 -1.80
CA SER A 49 41.34 36.05 -2.98
C SER A 49 40.78 35.27 -4.17
N ILE A 50 40.05 35.95 -5.05
CA ILE A 50 39.53 35.35 -6.29
C ILE A 50 40.65 35.33 -7.35
N GLN A 51 41.13 34.14 -7.72
CA GLN A 51 42.08 33.95 -8.81
C GLN A 51 41.33 33.53 -10.08
N CYS A 52 40.97 34.49 -10.93
CA CYS A 52 40.16 34.23 -12.12
C CYS A 52 40.84 33.26 -13.12
N ARG A 53 40.17 32.15 -13.42
CA ARG A 53 40.36 31.38 -14.66
C ARG A 53 39.07 31.45 -15.50
N ARG A 54 39.21 31.22 -16.81
CA ARG A 54 38.15 31.42 -17.81
C ARG A 54 37.01 30.40 -17.65
N PRO A 55 35.76 30.75 -18.05
CA PRO A 55 34.60 29.88 -17.88
C PRO A 55 34.62 28.67 -18.82
N SER A 56 34.06 27.57 -18.33
CA SER A 56 33.62 26.41 -19.10
C SER A 56 32.17 26.13 -18.75
N ASN A 57 31.30 25.88 -19.74
CA ASN A 57 29.89 25.61 -19.49
C ASN A 57 29.72 24.35 -18.64
N GLY A 58 29.10 24.50 -17.47
CA GLY A 58 28.67 23.41 -16.59
C GLY A 58 27.56 23.92 -15.69
N SER A 59 26.52 23.11 -15.47
CA SER A 59 25.41 23.50 -14.61
C SER A 59 25.88 23.63 -13.17
N LEU A 60 25.52 24.74 -12.51
CA LEU A 60 26.04 25.08 -11.18
C LEU A 60 25.19 24.39 -10.12
N VAL A 61 25.50 23.11 -9.85
CA VAL A 61 24.82 22.28 -8.84
C VAL A 61 25.05 22.87 -7.45
N ILE A 62 24.06 23.59 -6.93
CA ILE A 62 24.07 24.11 -5.56
C ILE A 62 23.84 22.93 -4.60
N LYS A 63 24.92 22.45 -3.97
CA LYS A 63 24.82 21.49 -2.85
C LYS A 63 24.29 22.19 -1.60
N CYS A 64 22.98 22.32 -1.48
CA CYS A 64 22.32 22.63 -0.22
C CYS A 64 22.53 21.47 0.76
N SER A 65 23.49 21.62 1.67
CA SER A 65 23.62 20.74 2.83
C SER A 65 22.47 21.03 3.80
N GLN A 66 21.40 20.24 3.74
CA GLN A 66 20.33 20.32 4.73
C GLN A 66 20.86 19.85 6.09
N SER A 67 21.20 20.81 6.95
CA SER A 67 21.50 20.57 8.35
C SER A 67 20.20 20.32 9.11
N SER A 68 19.91 19.06 9.43
CA SER A 68 18.91 18.71 10.45
C SER A 68 19.24 19.44 11.76
N GLY A 69 18.22 19.84 12.53
CA GLY A 69 18.36 20.81 13.64
C GLY A 69 19.36 20.47 14.76
N ASN A 70 19.87 19.23 14.81
CA ASN A 70 20.89 18.78 15.77
C ASN A 70 22.32 18.67 15.17
N GLY A 71 22.56 19.15 13.95
CA GLY A 71 23.90 19.20 13.34
C GLY A 71 24.46 17.87 12.82
N SER A 72 23.77 16.75 13.04
CA SER A 72 24.03 15.50 12.33
C SER A 72 23.64 15.65 10.85
N ALA A 73 24.53 15.33 9.93
CA ALA A 73 24.17 15.20 8.51
C ALA A 73 23.13 14.08 8.34
N ALA A 74 22.09 14.32 7.54
CA ALA A 74 21.14 13.28 7.17
C ALA A 74 21.89 12.09 6.54
N LYS A 75 21.58 10.86 7.00
CA LYS A 75 22.32 9.66 6.59
C LYS A 75 21.94 9.31 5.15
N LYS A 76 22.74 9.78 4.18
CA LYS A 76 22.54 9.47 2.76
C LYS A 76 22.40 7.96 2.55
N THR A 77 21.42 7.59 1.74
CA THR A 77 21.09 6.22 1.37
C THR A 77 21.37 5.99 -0.11
N VAL A 78 21.42 4.72 -0.51
CA VAL A 78 21.46 4.29 -1.92
C VAL A 78 20.29 4.80 -2.76
N LEU A 79 19.13 5.15 -2.16
CA LEU A 79 18.01 5.79 -2.85
C LEU A 79 18.31 7.24 -3.26
N HIS A 80 19.13 7.95 -2.49
CA HIS A 80 19.62 9.27 -2.89
C HIS A 80 20.60 9.14 -4.07
N ASP A 81 21.50 8.15 -4.05
CA ASP A 81 22.44 7.91 -5.15
C ASP A 81 21.71 7.46 -6.44
N LEU A 82 20.67 6.64 -6.32
CA LEU A 82 19.79 6.25 -7.45
C LEU A 82 19.20 7.46 -8.20
N TYR A 83 18.86 8.52 -7.46
CA TYR A 83 18.37 9.76 -8.04
C TYR A 83 19.49 10.72 -8.48
N GLU A 84 20.45 11.01 -7.60
CA GLU A 84 21.50 12.02 -7.83
C GLU A 84 22.52 11.61 -8.88
N LEU A 85 22.82 10.31 -9.02
CA LEU A 85 23.83 9.79 -9.95
C LEU A 85 23.18 9.31 -11.25
N GLU A 86 22.08 8.55 -11.14
CA GLU A 86 21.51 7.81 -12.28
C GLU A 86 20.18 8.39 -12.80
N GLY A 87 19.59 9.38 -12.11
CA GLY A 87 18.36 10.03 -12.56
C GLY A 87 17.12 9.12 -12.58
N GLN A 88 17.11 8.06 -11.77
CA GLN A 88 15.93 7.24 -11.50
C GLN A 88 15.30 7.70 -10.18
N SER A 89 13.99 7.92 -10.18
CA SER A 89 13.27 8.45 -9.00
C SER A 89 12.71 7.29 -8.15
N PRO A 90 13.17 7.10 -6.90
CA PRO A 90 12.61 6.07 -6.02
C PRO A 90 11.26 6.51 -5.46
N TRP A 91 10.22 5.72 -5.70
CA TRP A 91 8.86 5.92 -5.17
C TRP A 91 8.44 4.73 -4.31
N TYR A 92 7.45 4.93 -3.44
CA TYR A 92 6.91 3.90 -2.55
C TYR A 92 5.54 3.40 -3.05
N ASP A 93 5.36 2.09 -3.16
CA ASP A 93 4.12 1.47 -3.70
C ASP A 93 3.13 1.06 -2.60
N ASN A 94 2.87 1.98 -1.66
CA ASN A 94 1.94 1.80 -0.55
C ASN A 94 1.53 3.18 0.01
N LEU A 95 0.27 3.34 0.44
CA LEU A 95 -0.24 4.53 1.11
C LEU A 95 -1.26 4.09 2.16
N CYS A 96 -1.06 4.54 3.39
CA CYS A 96 -1.97 4.26 4.50
C CYS A 96 -1.93 5.37 5.56
N ARG A 97 -2.93 5.37 6.45
CA ARG A 97 -3.04 6.31 7.56
C ARG A 97 -2.44 5.70 8.85
N PRO A 98 -1.59 6.45 9.60
CA PRO A 98 -1.28 7.87 9.43
C PRO A 98 -0.27 8.15 8.31
N VAL A 99 -0.60 9.12 7.45
CA VAL A 99 0.20 9.45 6.25
C VAL A 99 1.60 9.98 6.60
N THR A 100 1.80 10.44 7.83
CA THR A 100 3.11 10.80 8.39
C THR A 100 4.12 9.65 8.43
N ASP A 101 3.69 8.40 8.34
CA ASP A 101 4.58 7.23 8.27
C ASP A 101 5.43 7.22 6.97
N LEU A 102 5.12 8.08 6.01
CA LEU A 102 5.94 8.36 4.83
C LEU A 102 7.20 9.19 5.15
N LEU A 103 7.23 9.96 6.24
CA LEU A 103 8.33 10.89 6.54
C LEU A 103 9.70 10.20 6.65
N PRO A 104 9.86 9.07 7.37
CA PRO A 104 11.15 8.35 7.40
C PRO A 104 11.57 7.77 6.05
N LEU A 105 10.61 7.49 5.15
CA LEU A 105 10.89 7.02 3.80
C LEU A 105 11.37 8.18 2.90
N MET A 106 10.78 9.36 3.05
CA MET A 106 11.22 10.59 2.38
C MET A 106 12.61 11.03 2.87
N GLU A 107 12.87 10.98 4.18
CA GLU A 107 14.22 11.16 4.77
C GLU A 107 15.21 10.10 4.28
N SER A 108 14.73 8.89 3.98
CA SER A 108 15.51 7.82 3.35
C SER A 108 15.66 7.99 1.83
N GLY A 109 15.10 9.04 1.22
CA GLY A 109 15.29 9.42 -0.18
C GLY A 109 14.10 9.21 -1.12
N VAL A 110 12.95 8.71 -0.63
CA VAL A 110 11.74 8.50 -1.45
C VAL A 110 11.15 9.82 -1.95
N ARG A 111 10.77 9.88 -3.23
CA ARG A 111 10.41 11.11 -3.96
C ARG A 111 8.97 11.16 -4.48
N GLY A 112 8.17 10.13 -4.21
CA GLY A 112 6.77 10.04 -4.61
C GLY A 112 6.13 8.74 -4.14
N VAL A 113 4.82 8.60 -4.34
CA VAL A 113 4.03 7.46 -3.84
C VAL A 113 2.93 7.02 -4.80
N THR A 114 2.73 5.71 -4.90
CA THR A 114 1.59 5.11 -5.61
C THR A 114 0.61 4.44 -4.65
N SER A 115 -0.69 4.68 -4.88
CA SER A 115 -1.76 3.89 -4.28
C SER A 115 -2.46 3.03 -5.35
N ASN A 116 -3.30 2.09 -4.89
CA ASN A 116 -4.26 1.32 -5.68
C ASN A 116 -5.38 0.81 -4.73
N PRO A 117 -6.50 0.27 -5.24
CA PRO A 117 -7.61 -0.17 -4.39
C PRO A 117 -7.27 -1.30 -3.40
N ALA A 118 -6.34 -2.20 -3.73
CA ALA A 118 -5.91 -3.27 -2.80
C ALA A 118 -5.02 -2.74 -1.65
N ILE A 119 -4.25 -1.68 -1.90
CA ILE A 119 -3.51 -0.93 -0.87
C ILE A 119 -4.51 -0.31 0.12
N PHE A 120 -5.51 0.42 -0.37
CA PHE A 120 -6.55 0.99 0.50
C PHE A 120 -7.40 -0.09 1.17
N GLN A 121 -7.68 -1.22 0.51
CA GLN A 121 -8.38 -2.36 1.11
C GLN A 121 -7.65 -2.82 2.37
N LYS A 122 -6.36 -3.10 2.25
CA LYS A 122 -5.50 -3.55 3.35
C LYS A 122 -5.39 -2.47 4.44
N ALA A 123 -5.21 -1.20 4.08
CA ALA A 123 -5.09 -0.10 5.03
C ALA A 123 -6.38 0.10 5.87
N ILE A 124 -7.54 0.18 5.22
CA ILE A 124 -8.82 0.54 5.85
C ILE A 124 -9.42 -0.64 6.65
N SER A 125 -9.13 -1.88 6.25
CA SER A 125 -9.55 -3.08 6.99
C SER A 125 -8.68 -3.39 8.21
N SER A 126 -7.36 -3.18 8.12
CA SER A 126 -6.41 -3.56 9.20
C SER A 126 -5.99 -2.43 10.14
N SER A 127 -6.21 -1.16 9.79
CA SER A 127 -5.87 0.00 10.64
C SER A 127 -7.09 0.61 11.31
N ASN A 128 -6.98 0.87 12.62
CA ASN A 128 -7.96 1.64 13.37
C ASN A 128 -7.95 3.15 13.04
N ALA A 129 -6.92 3.66 12.34
CA ALA A 129 -6.77 5.10 12.04
C ALA A 129 -7.89 5.68 11.15
N TYR A 130 -8.67 4.81 10.48
CA TYR A 130 -9.82 5.19 9.67
C TYR A 130 -11.14 5.22 10.45
N ASN A 131 -11.19 4.64 11.66
CA ASN A 131 -12.44 4.32 12.34
C ASN A 131 -13.30 5.55 12.66
N ASP A 132 -12.68 6.65 13.07
CA ASP A 132 -13.43 7.81 13.57
C ASP A 132 -14.04 8.64 12.43
N GLN A 133 -13.25 9.00 11.40
CA GLN A 133 -13.78 9.61 10.18
C GLN A 133 -14.82 8.68 9.50
N PHE A 134 -14.58 7.36 9.45
CA PHE A 134 -15.56 6.44 8.88
C PHE A 134 -16.87 6.39 9.69
N ARG A 135 -16.80 6.47 11.02
CA ARG A 135 -17.99 6.56 11.89
C ARG A 135 -18.77 7.85 11.64
N GLU A 136 -18.10 8.99 11.53
CA GLU A 136 -18.71 10.29 11.20
C GLU A 136 -19.40 10.26 9.84
N LEU A 137 -18.73 9.71 8.82
CA LEU A 137 -19.30 9.57 7.47
C LEU A 137 -20.56 8.69 7.47
N VAL A 138 -20.52 7.54 8.14
CA VAL A 138 -21.67 6.62 8.28
C VAL A 138 -22.80 7.24 9.12
N GLN A 139 -22.48 8.02 10.16
CA GLN A 139 -23.44 8.80 10.96
C GLN A 139 -24.10 9.92 10.15
N SER A 140 -23.37 10.58 9.24
CA SER A 140 -23.92 11.60 8.35
C SER A 140 -24.83 11.05 7.24
N GLY A 141 -25.10 9.74 7.24
CA GLY A 141 -26.06 9.09 6.35
C GLY A 141 -25.50 8.69 4.98
N LYS A 142 -24.23 8.99 4.70
CA LYS A 142 -23.56 8.66 3.43
C LYS A 142 -23.55 7.14 3.17
N ASP A 143 -23.57 6.78 1.90
CA ASP A 143 -23.33 5.41 1.45
C ASP A 143 -21.84 5.04 1.59
N ILE A 144 -21.55 3.76 1.35
CA ILE A 144 -20.22 3.19 1.57
C ILE A 144 -19.20 3.60 0.51
N GLU A 145 -19.60 3.79 -0.75
CA GLU A 145 -18.67 4.18 -1.81
C GLU A 145 -18.29 5.66 -1.69
N THR A 146 -19.26 6.54 -1.40
CA THR A 146 -18.98 7.94 -1.02
C THR A 146 -18.10 8.04 0.22
N ALA A 147 -18.38 7.23 1.26
CA ALA A 147 -17.55 7.22 2.47
C ALA A 147 -16.12 6.74 2.19
N TYR A 148 -15.94 5.68 1.38
CA TYR A 148 -14.62 5.22 0.92
C TYR A 148 -13.87 6.34 0.20
N TRP A 149 -14.51 7.02 -0.76
CA TRP A 149 -13.86 8.07 -1.52
C TRP A 149 -13.44 9.26 -0.65
N GLU A 150 -14.20 9.63 0.38
CA GLU A 150 -13.81 10.68 1.33
C GLU A 150 -12.68 10.27 2.30
N LEU A 151 -12.49 8.97 2.57
CA LEU A 151 -11.27 8.49 3.24
C LEU A 151 -10.06 8.61 2.30
N VAL A 152 -10.20 8.18 1.04
CA VAL A 152 -9.12 8.18 0.04
C VAL A 152 -8.69 9.58 -0.35
N VAL A 153 -9.62 10.47 -0.69
CA VAL A 153 -9.30 11.86 -1.06
C VAL A 153 -8.57 12.58 0.08
N LYS A 154 -8.95 12.30 1.33
CA LYS A 154 -8.27 12.86 2.52
C LYS A 154 -6.83 12.34 2.66
N ASP A 155 -6.61 11.03 2.54
CA ASP A 155 -5.25 10.46 2.60
C ASP A 155 -4.36 10.98 1.45
N ILE A 156 -4.92 11.12 0.25
CA ILE A 156 -4.22 11.65 -0.93
C ILE A 156 -3.88 13.13 -0.75
N GLN A 157 -4.80 13.96 -0.24
CA GLN A 157 -4.53 15.38 0.06
C GLN A 157 -3.42 15.56 1.10
N ASP A 158 -3.43 14.77 2.18
CA ASP A 158 -2.39 14.82 3.20
C ASP A 158 -1.04 14.34 2.63
N ALA A 159 -1.02 13.32 1.78
CA ALA A 159 0.19 12.86 1.09
C ALA A 159 0.72 13.92 0.11
N CYS A 160 -0.16 14.56 -0.67
CA CYS A 160 0.21 15.63 -1.59
C CYS A 160 0.91 16.77 -0.84
N LYS A 161 0.39 17.14 0.33
CA LYS A 161 0.98 18.17 1.20
C LYS A 161 2.34 17.76 1.81
N LEU A 162 2.56 16.47 2.12
CA LEU A 162 3.89 16.02 2.54
C LEU A 162 4.91 16.09 1.40
N PHE A 163 4.52 15.74 0.17
CA PHE A 163 5.40 15.73 -0.99
C PHE A 163 5.56 17.09 -1.72
N GLU A 164 4.71 18.08 -1.42
CA GLU A 164 4.73 19.45 -1.97
C GLU A 164 6.14 20.09 -1.96
N PRO A 165 6.96 20.02 -0.89
CA PRO A 165 8.32 20.56 -0.91
C PRO A 165 9.25 19.90 -1.92
N ILE A 166 9.05 18.61 -2.25
CA ILE A 166 9.84 17.90 -3.28
C ILE A 166 9.36 18.29 -4.68
N TYR A 167 8.05 18.50 -4.86
CA TYR A 167 7.48 19.01 -6.09
C TYR A 167 8.03 20.40 -6.43
N ASP A 168 8.02 21.33 -5.48
CA ASP A 168 8.55 22.68 -5.67
C ASP A 168 10.07 22.68 -5.95
N GLN A 169 10.85 21.93 -5.15
CA GLN A 169 12.31 21.83 -5.31
C GLN A 169 12.74 21.20 -6.65
N THR A 170 11.85 20.48 -7.33
CA THR A 170 12.12 19.84 -8.64
C THR A 170 11.39 20.51 -9.80
N ASP A 171 10.73 21.64 -9.57
CA ASP A 171 9.85 22.32 -10.53
C ASP A 171 8.78 21.39 -11.14
N GLY A 172 8.14 20.56 -10.31
CA GLY A 172 7.25 19.48 -10.76
C GLY A 172 8.01 18.41 -11.55
N GLY A 173 9.14 17.96 -11.01
CA GLY A 173 9.90 16.80 -11.50
C GLY A 173 9.60 15.54 -10.69
N ASP A 174 9.42 15.68 -9.38
CA ASP A 174 9.01 14.64 -8.43
C ASP A 174 7.97 15.21 -7.45
N GLY A 175 7.80 14.59 -6.28
CA GLY A 175 6.84 15.01 -5.26
C GLY A 175 5.40 14.61 -5.59
N TYR A 176 5.20 13.59 -6.43
CA TYR A 176 3.88 13.19 -6.91
C TYR A 176 3.21 12.09 -6.08
N VAL A 177 1.88 12.15 -6.02
CA VAL A 177 1.01 11.18 -5.35
C VAL A 177 -0.01 10.62 -6.35
N SER A 178 -0.06 9.31 -6.53
CA SER A 178 -1.02 8.68 -7.48
C SER A 178 -2.29 8.18 -6.80
N VAL A 179 -3.47 8.55 -7.33
CA VAL A 179 -4.80 8.02 -6.94
C VAL A 179 -5.48 7.36 -8.14
N GLU A 180 -5.99 6.15 -7.96
CA GLU A 180 -6.58 5.35 -9.06
C GLU A 180 -8.09 5.58 -9.22
N VAL A 181 -8.57 5.60 -10.47
CA VAL A 181 -10.01 5.52 -10.76
C VAL A 181 -10.57 4.16 -10.31
N SER A 182 -11.91 4.04 -10.20
CA SER A 182 -12.54 2.76 -9.87
C SER A 182 -12.19 1.68 -10.91
N PRO A 183 -11.67 0.50 -10.52
CA PRO A 183 -11.35 -0.59 -11.46
C PRO A 183 -12.55 -1.09 -12.25
N ARG A 184 -13.78 -0.83 -11.78
CA ARG A 184 -15.02 -1.11 -12.51
C ARG A 184 -15.10 -0.35 -13.84
N LEU A 185 -14.42 0.79 -13.96
CA LEU A 185 -14.36 1.65 -15.16
C LEU A 185 -13.28 1.24 -16.17
N ALA A 186 -12.51 0.16 -15.91
CA ALA A 186 -11.41 -0.26 -16.79
C ALA A 186 -11.83 -0.60 -18.24
N ASP A 187 -13.14 -0.78 -18.50
CA ASP A 187 -13.71 -1.04 -19.82
C ASP A 187 -14.62 0.11 -20.32
N ASP A 188 -14.67 1.22 -19.58
CA ASP A 188 -15.52 2.40 -19.84
C ASP A 188 -14.67 3.67 -20.02
N THR A 189 -14.57 4.12 -21.28
CA THR A 189 -13.81 5.30 -21.69
C THR A 189 -14.35 6.59 -21.07
N ASP A 190 -15.67 6.80 -21.12
CA ASP A 190 -16.29 8.08 -20.79
C ASP A 190 -16.50 8.20 -19.27
N GLY A 191 -16.88 7.10 -18.60
CA GLY A 191 -16.87 7.02 -17.14
C GLY A 191 -15.46 7.23 -16.57
N THR A 192 -14.41 6.70 -17.21
CA THR A 192 -13.02 6.97 -16.81
C THR A 192 -12.63 8.44 -16.99
N ILE A 193 -13.05 9.11 -18.08
CA ILE A 193 -12.81 10.56 -18.28
C ILE A 193 -13.48 11.39 -17.18
N GLU A 194 -14.74 11.13 -16.88
CA GLU A 194 -15.48 11.90 -15.86
C GLU A 194 -14.99 11.59 -14.44
N ALA A 195 -14.68 10.33 -14.11
CA ALA A 195 -14.07 9.96 -12.84
C ALA A 195 -12.70 10.63 -12.64
N ALA A 196 -11.88 10.71 -13.71
CA ALA A 196 -10.58 11.37 -13.64
C ALA A 196 -10.68 12.89 -13.45
N LYS A 197 -11.59 13.55 -14.18
CA LYS A 197 -11.90 14.98 -14.00
C LYS A 197 -12.43 15.26 -12.59
N TRP A 198 -13.29 14.39 -12.06
CA TRP A 198 -13.83 14.51 -10.71
C TRP A 198 -12.75 14.32 -9.65
N LEU A 199 -11.95 13.26 -9.69
CA LEU A 199 -10.85 13.01 -8.75
C LEU A 199 -9.86 14.18 -8.71
N HIS A 200 -9.42 14.67 -9.87
CA HIS A 200 -8.53 15.83 -9.95
C HIS A 200 -9.13 17.07 -9.27
N LYS A 201 -10.43 17.32 -9.50
CA LYS A 201 -11.16 18.46 -8.91
C LYS A 201 -11.37 18.32 -7.39
N VAL A 202 -11.63 17.13 -6.85
CA VAL A 202 -11.87 16.95 -5.41
C VAL A 202 -10.59 16.82 -4.59
N VAL A 203 -9.53 16.26 -5.17
CA VAL A 203 -8.19 16.27 -4.54
C VAL A 203 -7.63 17.69 -4.55
N ASN A 204 -7.66 18.39 -5.68
CA ASN A 204 -7.22 19.77 -5.83
C ASN A 204 -5.78 20.03 -5.35
N CYS A 205 -4.82 19.22 -5.81
CA CYS A 205 -3.39 19.37 -5.54
C CYS A 205 -2.58 19.38 -6.85
N PRO A 206 -1.57 20.24 -7.03
CA PRO A 206 -0.80 20.36 -8.28
C PRO A 206 0.11 19.16 -8.56
N ASN A 207 0.32 18.31 -7.56
CA ASN A 207 1.18 17.13 -7.57
C ASN A 207 0.40 15.80 -7.49
N VAL A 208 -0.92 15.80 -7.75
CA VAL A 208 -1.67 14.56 -7.92
C VAL A 208 -1.46 13.98 -9.33
N TYR A 209 -1.21 12.68 -9.42
CA TYR A 209 -1.42 11.90 -10.63
C TYR A 209 -2.78 11.18 -10.54
N ILE A 210 -3.64 11.39 -11.53
CA ILE A 210 -4.79 10.51 -11.70
C ILE A 210 -4.32 9.24 -12.40
N LYS A 211 -4.56 8.09 -11.80
CA LYS A 211 -4.05 6.81 -12.25
C LYS A 211 -5.12 6.05 -13.03
N ILE A 212 -4.82 5.75 -14.29
CA ILE A 212 -5.75 5.26 -15.31
C ILE A 212 -5.18 3.97 -15.92
N PRO A 213 -5.95 2.86 -16.01
CA PRO A 213 -5.47 1.62 -16.58
C PRO A 213 -5.29 1.73 -18.10
N ALA A 214 -4.25 1.10 -18.62
CA ALA A 214 -3.93 1.01 -20.04
C ALA A 214 -4.67 -0.16 -20.71
N THR A 215 -5.97 -0.33 -20.47
CA THR A 215 -6.76 -1.28 -21.25
C THR A 215 -6.99 -0.74 -22.66
N ALA A 216 -7.30 -1.60 -23.63
CA ALA A 216 -7.67 -1.14 -24.98
C ALA A 216 -8.83 -0.10 -24.98
N PRO A 217 -9.93 -0.25 -24.21
CA PRO A 217 -10.96 0.78 -24.08
C PRO A 217 -10.47 2.08 -23.42
N CYS A 218 -9.55 2.01 -22.44
CA CYS A 218 -9.12 3.21 -21.71
C CYS A 218 -8.05 4.06 -22.43
N ILE A 219 -7.37 3.59 -23.49
CA ILE A 219 -6.34 4.40 -24.20
C ILE A 219 -6.85 5.79 -24.64
N PRO A 220 -8.05 5.96 -25.24
CA PRO A 220 -8.59 7.28 -25.57
C PRO A 220 -8.88 8.17 -24.35
N SER A 221 -9.18 7.59 -23.18
CA SER A 221 -9.41 8.35 -21.95
C SER A 221 -8.12 9.06 -21.49
N ILE A 222 -6.95 8.40 -21.62
CA ILE A 222 -5.64 8.98 -21.29
C ILE A 222 -5.41 10.25 -22.13
N LYS A 223 -5.59 10.14 -23.46
CA LYS A 223 -5.52 11.29 -24.37
C LYS A 223 -6.46 12.41 -23.93
N LYS A 224 -7.72 12.08 -23.61
CA LYS A 224 -8.74 13.08 -23.22
C LYS A 224 -8.54 13.71 -21.86
N VAL A 225 -7.87 13.04 -20.91
CA VAL A 225 -7.53 13.61 -19.60
C VAL A 225 -6.29 14.51 -19.72
N ILE A 226 -5.26 14.10 -20.46
CA ILE A 226 -4.09 14.94 -20.80
C ILE A 226 -4.51 16.18 -21.62
N GLU A 227 -5.48 16.06 -22.54
CA GLU A 227 -6.08 17.19 -23.28
C GLU A 227 -6.69 18.27 -22.35
N LYS A 228 -7.05 17.93 -21.10
CA LYS A 228 -7.53 18.90 -20.10
C LYS A 228 -6.44 19.39 -19.14
N GLY A 229 -5.18 19.13 -19.45
CA GLY A 229 -4.02 19.52 -18.64
C GLY A 229 -3.86 18.71 -17.33
N ILE A 230 -4.66 17.66 -17.14
CA ILE A 230 -4.63 16.82 -15.93
C ILE A 230 -3.45 15.85 -16.07
N SER A 231 -2.58 15.80 -15.06
CA SER A 231 -1.44 14.88 -15.01
C SER A 231 -1.89 13.43 -14.75
N VAL A 232 -1.38 12.46 -15.54
CA VAL A 232 -1.83 11.04 -15.51
C VAL A 232 -0.71 10.05 -15.19
N ASN A 233 -0.96 9.10 -14.28
CA ASN A 233 -0.17 7.87 -14.12
C ASN A 233 -0.87 6.72 -14.88
N VAL A 234 -0.30 6.28 -15.99
CA VAL A 234 -0.89 5.19 -16.77
C VAL A 234 -0.44 3.84 -16.19
N THR A 235 -1.36 2.94 -15.86
CA THR A 235 -1.09 1.66 -15.15
C THR A 235 -1.48 0.41 -15.94
N LEU A 236 -1.11 -0.78 -15.46
CA LEU A 236 -1.37 -2.08 -16.12
C LEU A 236 -0.77 -2.20 -17.53
N ILE A 237 0.43 -1.63 -17.75
CA ILE A 237 1.16 -1.77 -19.02
C ILE A 237 2.04 -3.05 -18.94
N PHE A 238 1.74 -4.04 -19.77
CA PHE A 238 2.41 -5.36 -19.77
C PHE A 238 3.15 -5.73 -21.07
N SER A 239 2.96 -4.95 -22.15
CA SER A 239 3.55 -5.22 -23.47
C SER A 239 4.12 -3.96 -24.13
N LEU A 240 5.12 -4.13 -24.99
CA LEU A 240 5.68 -3.05 -25.80
C LEU A 240 4.62 -2.37 -26.70
N ALA A 241 3.74 -3.16 -27.31
CA ALA A 241 2.65 -2.64 -28.14
C ALA A 241 1.63 -1.81 -27.34
N ARG A 242 1.33 -2.20 -26.09
CA ARG A 242 0.49 -1.38 -25.21
C ARG A 242 1.22 -0.10 -24.81
N TYR A 243 2.52 -0.17 -24.50
CA TYR A 243 3.30 1.00 -24.14
C TYR A 243 3.41 2.01 -25.29
N GLU A 244 3.57 1.56 -26.54
CA GLU A 244 3.53 2.43 -27.73
C GLU A 244 2.22 3.24 -27.80
N ALA A 245 1.07 2.57 -27.65
CA ALA A 245 -0.24 3.22 -27.64
C ALA A 245 -0.40 4.23 -26.48
N VAL A 246 0.22 3.98 -25.33
CA VAL A 246 0.24 4.89 -24.18
C VAL A 246 1.08 6.14 -24.44
N ILE A 247 2.26 5.99 -25.06
CA ILE A 247 3.09 7.14 -25.45
C ILE A 247 2.37 8.00 -26.48
N ASP A 248 1.81 7.37 -27.52
CA ASP A 248 1.13 8.11 -28.58
C ASP A 248 -0.11 8.83 -28.04
N ALA A 249 -0.89 8.22 -27.14
CA ALA A 249 -2.01 8.88 -26.45
C ALA A 249 -1.56 10.08 -25.58
N TYR A 250 -0.39 10.04 -24.95
CA TYR A 250 0.18 11.17 -24.22
C TYR A 250 0.59 12.31 -25.15
N LEU A 251 1.32 12.01 -26.23
CA LEU A 251 1.75 13.00 -27.22
C LEU A 251 0.53 13.66 -27.91
N ASP A 252 -0.43 12.84 -28.33
CA ASP A 252 -1.73 13.28 -28.88
C ASP A 252 -2.51 14.19 -27.92
N GLY A 253 -2.47 13.89 -26.61
CA GLY A 253 -3.15 14.68 -25.58
C GLY A 253 -2.49 16.05 -25.38
N LEU A 254 -1.16 16.10 -25.34
CA LEU A 254 -0.40 17.35 -25.27
C LEU A 254 -0.67 18.23 -26.49
N GLU A 255 -0.66 17.65 -27.69
CA GLU A 255 -0.95 18.35 -28.95
C GLU A 255 -2.39 18.88 -29.00
N ALA A 256 -3.37 18.10 -28.54
CA ALA A 256 -4.78 18.48 -28.52
C ALA A 256 -5.17 19.46 -27.41
N SER A 257 -4.32 19.65 -26.38
CA SER A 257 -4.64 20.43 -25.19
C SER A 257 -4.93 21.92 -25.45
N GLY A 258 -4.36 22.48 -26.52
CA GLY A 258 -4.44 23.92 -26.83
C GLY A 258 -3.66 24.83 -25.88
N LEU A 259 -2.97 24.28 -24.87
CA LEU A 259 -2.21 25.04 -23.87
C LEU A 259 -0.92 25.59 -24.47
N ASP A 260 -0.48 26.77 -24.03
CA ASP A 260 0.82 27.36 -24.41
C ASP A 260 1.96 26.98 -23.47
N ASP A 261 1.65 26.65 -22.21
CA ASP A 261 2.56 26.03 -21.26
C ASP A 261 2.12 24.60 -20.93
N LEU A 262 3.02 23.64 -21.13
CA LEU A 262 2.86 22.21 -20.86
C LEU A 262 3.76 21.75 -19.68
N SER A 263 4.46 22.66 -19.01
CA SER A 263 5.40 22.36 -17.91
C SER A 263 4.76 21.62 -16.72
N ARG A 264 3.44 21.76 -16.54
CA ARG A 264 2.64 21.10 -15.49
C ARG A 264 1.84 19.90 -15.99
N VAL A 265 1.77 19.67 -17.30
CA VAL A 265 1.03 18.54 -17.89
C VAL A 265 1.98 17.36 -18.03
N THR A 266 2.11 16.60 -16.94
CA THR A 266 3.10 15.53 -16.82
C THR A 266 2.44 14.15 -16.85
N SER A 267 3.24 13.10 -17.07
CA SER A 267 2.76 11.74 -16.98
C SER A 267 3.87 10.76 -16.58
N VAL A 268 3.47 9.62 -16.01
CA VAL A 268 4.31 8.44 -15.83
C VAL A 268 3.59 7.22 -16.43
N ALA A 269 4.36 6.27 -16.95
CA ALA A 269 3.87 5.03 -17.53
C ALA A 269 4.35 3.84 -16.68
N SER A 270 3.47 3.34 -15.82
CA SER A 270 3.71 2.21 -14.92
C SER A 270 3.76 0.89 -15.69
N PHE A 271 4.97 0.51 -16.11
CA PHE A 271 5.30 -0.71 -16.82
C PHE A 271 5.58 -1.84 -15.82
N PHE A 272 4.81 -2.93 -15.89
CA PHE A 272 4.82 -3.99 -14.89
C PHE A 272 5.87 -5.06 -15.21
N VAL A 273 6.76 -5.36 -14.25
CA VAL A 273 7.88 -6.28 -14.48
C VAL A 273 7.68 -7.68 -13.87
N SER A 274 7.53 -7.85 -12.54
CA SER A 274 7.57 -9.20 -11.95
C SER A 274 6.45 -10.13 -12.45
N ARG A 275 5.33 -9.58 -12.92
CA ARG A 275 4.21 -10.38 -13.46
C ARG A 275 4.54 -11.03 -14.80
N VAL A 276 5.42 -10.42 -15.60
CA VAL A 276 5.85 -10.94 -16.90
C VAL A 276 6.64 -12.24 -16.72
N ASP A 277 7.68 -12.23 -15.88
CA ASP A 277 8.41 -13.47 -15.55
C ASP A 277 7.50 -14.48 -14.82
N THR A 278 6.61 -14.04 -13.92
CA THR A 278 5.67 -14.94 -13.22
C THR A 278 4.71 -15.69 -14.16
N LEU A 279 4.51 -15.22 -15.40
CA LEU A 279 3.77 -15.92 -16.44
C LEU A 279 4.70 -16.68 -17.40
N ILE A 280 5.76 -16.03 -17.90
CA ILE A 280 6.69 -16.63 -18.87
C ILE A 280 7.48 -17.78 -18.25
N ASP A 281 7.93 -17.68 -17.00
CA ASP A 281 8.63 -18.78 -16.31
C ASP A 281 7.76 -20.05 -16.26
N LYS A 282 6.45 -19.92 -16.03
CA LYS A 282 5.51 -21.06 -16.08
C LYS A 282 5.37 -21.65 -17.48
N ILE A 283 5.37 -20.80 -18.52
CA ILE A 283 5.32 -21.26 -19.92
C ILE A 283 6.60 -22.05 -20.23
N LEU A 284 7.77 -21.55 -19.83
CA LEU A 284 9.07 -22.20 -20.02
C LEU A 284 9.21 -23.49 -19.19
N GLU A 285 8.67 -23.53 -17.96
CA GLU A 285 8.64 -24.73 -17.11
C GLU A 285 7.71 -25.80 -17.67
N ASN A 286 6.58 -25.42 -18.27
CA ASN A 286 5.70 -26.35 -18.99
C ASN A 286 6.31 -26.86 -20.31
N MET A 287 7.20 -26.10 -20.95
CA MET A 287 8.00 -26.57 -22.10
C MET A 287 9.09 -27.56 -21.66
N GLY A 288 9.73 -27.31 -20.52
CA GLY A 288 10.66 -28.24 -19.85
C GLY A 288 11.98 -28.50 -20.57
N THR A 289 12.25 -27.88 -21.72
CA THR A 289 13.53 -28.05 -22.44
C THR A 289 14.66 -27.26 -21.76
N PRO A 290 15.94 -27.67 -21.88
CA PRO A 290 17.06 -26.93 -21.30
C PRO A 290 17.15 -25.48 -21.78
N GLU A 291 16.82 -25.24 -23.05
CA GLU A 291 16.84 -23.91 -23.69
C GLU A 291 15.73 -23.01 -23.13
N ALA A 292 14.55 -23.56 -22.85
CA ALA A 292 13.46 -22.83 -22.20
C ALA A 292 13.80 -22.53 -20.74
N LEU A 293 14.30 -23.52 -19.99
CA LEU A 293 14.57 -23.39 -18.56
C LEU A 293 15.73 -22.41 -18.23
N ASP A 294 16.65 -22.17 -19.17
CA ASP A 294 17.69 -21.13 -19.05
C ASP A 294 17.14 -19.70 -19.21
N LEU A 295 16.03 -19.48 -19.93
CA LEU A 295 15.49 -18.13 -20.16
C LEU A 295 14.60 -17.58 -19.03
N ARG A 296 14.39 -18.37 -17.98
CA ARG A 296 13.57 -17.97 -16.81
C ARG A 296 14.17 -16.78 -16.06
N GLY A 297 13.32 -15.85 -15.62
CA GLY A 297 13.72 -14.61 -14.95
C GLY A 297 14.44 -13.58 -15.83
N LYS A 298 14.60 -13.83 -17.14
CA LYS A 298 15.25 -12.91 -18.09
C LYS A 298 14.24 -12.05 -18.87
N ALA A 299 12.98 -12.46 -18.93
CA ALA A 299 12.00 -11.94 -19.88
C ALA A 299 11.51 -10.51 -19.54
N ALA A 300 11.22 -10.25 -18.26
CA ALA A 300 10.75 -8.94 -17.80
C ALA A 300 11.84 -7.85 -17.94
N VAL A 301 13.08 -8.19 -17.60
CA VAL A 301 14.23 -7.26 -17.70
C VAL A 301 14.56 -6.96 -19.17
N ALA A 302 14.55 -7.99 -20.04
CA ALA A 302 14.71 -7.81 -21.47
C ALA A 302 13.60 -6.91 -22.05
N GLN A 303 12.33 -7.19 -21.76
CA GLN A 303 11.22 -6.35 -22.22
C GLN A 303 11.31 -4.91 -21.68
N ALA A 304 11.73 -4.69 -20.43
CA ALA A 304 11.91 -3.35 -19.87
C ALA A 304 13.00 -2.54 -20.60
N ALA A 305 14.12 -3.16 -20.98
CA ALA A 305 15.16 -2.52 -21.79
C ALA A 305 14.64 -2.11 -23.18
N LEU A 306 13.82 -2.95 -23.82
CA LEU A 306 13.17 -2.61 -25.09
C LEU A 306 12.11 -1.51 -24.94
N ALA A 307 11.37 -1.47 -23.82
CA ALA A 307 10.47 -0.37 -23.50
C ALA A 307 11.25 0.95 -23.35
N TYR A 308 12.43 0.92 -22.73
CA TYR A 308 13.29 2.09 -22.60
C TYR A 308 13.89 2.54 -23.95
N GLN A 309 14.24 1.61 -24.84
CA GLN A 309 14.64 1.91 -26.23
C GLN A 309 13.49 2.61 -27.00
N LEU A 310 12.26 2.10 -26.88
CA LEU A 310 11.05 2.70 -27.47
C LEU A 310 10.76 4.10 -26.90
N TYR A 311 10.91 4.28 -25.59
CA TYR A 311 10.81 5.58 -24.92
C TYR A 311 11.82 6.60 -25.48
N GLN A 312 13.10 6.22 -25.62
CA GLN A 312 14.12 7.09 -26.20
C GLN A 312 13.75 7.50 -27.64
N LYS A 313 13.28 6.54 -28.45
CA LYS A 313 12.85 6.75 -29.83
C LYS A 313 11.65 7.70 -29.95
N LYS A 314 10.55 7.45 -29.22
CA LYS A 314 9.30 8.23 -29.31
C LYS A 314 9.45 9.65 -28.76
N PHE A 315 10.21 9.83 -27.68
CA PHE A 315 10.50 11.17 -27.12
C PHE A 315 11.75 11.78 -27.78
N SER A 316 11.78 11.83 -29.10
CA SER A 316 12.83 12.45 -29.93
C SER A 316 12.28 12.99 -31.26
N GLY A 317 13.06 13.82 -31.95
CA GLY A 317 12.74 14.32 -33.29
C GLY A 317 11.61 15.37 -33.33
N PRO A 318 11.19 15.79 -34.54
CA PRO A 318 10.41 17.01 -34.74
C PRO A 318 9.07 17.10 -34.00
N ARG A 319 8.36 15.97 -33.82
CA ARG A 319 7.10 15.91 -33.05
C ARG A 319 7.36 16.30 -31.59
N TRP A 320 8.34 15.65 -30.96
CA TRP A 320 8.72 15.90 -29.58
C TRP A 320 9.34 17.30 -29.40
N GLU A 321 10.24 17.71 -30.30
CA GLU A 321 10.88 19.04 -30.29
C GLU A 321 9.88 20.20 -30.46
N SER A 322 8.71 19.96 -31.05
CA SER A 322 7.61 20.92 -31.09
C SER A 322 7.01 21.15 -29.69
N LEU A 323 6.73 20.06 -28.97
CA LEU A 323 6.14 20.09 -27.63
C LEU A 323 7.10 20.63 -26.56
N VAL A 324 8.41 20.33 -26.67
CA VAL A 324 9.44 20.88 -25.77
C VAL A 324 9.50 22.42 -25.82
N LYS A 325 9.18 23.05 -26.96
CA LYS A 325 9.12 24.53 -27.07
C LYS A 325 7.97 25.14 -26.26
N LYS A 326 6.95 24.34 -25.91
CA LYS A 326 5.87 24.67 -24.96
C LYS A 326 6.16 24.17 -23.53
N GLY A 327 7.40 23.76 -23.23
CA GLY A 327 7.78 23.28 -21.89
C GLY A 327 7.40 21.84 -21.56
N ALA A 328 6.95 21.03 -22.54
CA ALA A 328 6.51 19.66 -22.28
C ALA A 328 7.63 18.78 -21.68
N LYS A 329 7.26 17.98 -20.68
CA LYS A 329 8.11 16.96 -20.04
C LYS A 329 7.85 15.57 -20.63
N LYS A 330 8.87 14.72 -20.69
CA LYS A 330 8.71 13.32 -21.17
C LYS A 330 7.83 12.53 -20.21
N GLN A 331 6.96 11.66 -20.72
CA GLN A 331 6.27 10.67 -19.88
C GLN A 331 7.30 9.65 -19.40
N ARG A 332 7.67 9.69 -18.13
CA ARG A 332 8.71 8.80 -17.58
C ARG A 332 8.19 7.35 -17.55
N LEU A 333 9.05 6.40 -17.90
CA LEU A 333 8.82 5.00 -17.54
C LEU A 333 8.88 4.86 -16.02
N LEU A 334 7.90 4.15 -15.46
CA LEU A 334 7.82 3.82 -14.05
C LEU A 334 7.80 2.30 -13.92
N TRP A 335 8.84 1.72 -13.32
CA TRP A 335 8.93 0.28 -13.10
C TRP A 335 8.02 -0.10 -11.94
N ALA A 336 7.01 -0.93 -12.22
CA ALA A 336 5.93 -1.28 -11.31
C ALA A 336 5.88 -2.81 -11.07
N SER A 337 5.33 -3.22 -9.92
CA SER A 337 5.41 -4.62 -9.47
C SER A 337 6.86 -5.11 -9.40
N THR A 338 7.68 -4.40 -8.61
CA THR A 338 9.13 -4.60 -8.46
C THR A 338 9.50 -5.58 -7.34
N SER A 339 8.54 -6.11 -6.59
CA SER A 339 8.79 -7.25 -5.70
C SER A 339 9.07 -8.52 -6.50
N VAL A 340 10.24 -9.11 -6.28
CA VAL A 340 10.59 -10.45 -6.80
C VAL A 340 9.64 -11.51 -6.24
N LYS A 341 9.32 -12.51 -7.08
CA LYS A 341 8.30 -13.55 -6.78
C LYS A 341 8.87 -14.96 -6.68
N ASN A 342 9.99 -15.23 -7.34
CA ASN A 342 10.73 -16.49 -7.25
C ASN A 342 11.91 -16.30 -6.27
N PRO A 343 11.99 -17.04 -5.15
CA PRO A 343 13.08 -16.91 -4.18
C PRO A 343 14.45 -17.39 -4.70
N ALA A 344 14.50 -18.01 -5.90
CA ALA A 344 15.77 -18.32 -6.57
C ALA A 344 16.41 -17.11 -7.27
N TYR A 345 15.71 -15.98 -7.38
CA TYR A 345 16.22 -14.75 -7.98
C TYR A 345 16.66 -13.75 -6.89
N PRO A 346 17.70 -12.92 -7.12
CA PRO A 346 18.04 -11.82 -6.22
C PRO A 346 16.82 -10.91 -6.02
N ASP A 347 16.48 -10.55 -4.79
CA ASP A 347 15.29 -9.75 -4.47
C ASP A 347 15.36 -8.30 -4.99
N THR A 348 16.54 -7.83 -5.38
CA THR A 348 16.76 -6.58 -6.13
C THR A 348 16.62 -6.70 -7.66
N LEU A 349 16.28 -7.87 -8.23
CA LEU A 349 16.25 -8.13 -9.69
C LEU A 349 15.36 -7.17 -10.48
N TYR A 350 14.31 -6.61 -9.87
CA TYR A 350 13.40 -5.66 -10.54
C TYR A 350 13.62 -4.20 -10.14
N VAL A 351 14.80 -3.89 -9.59
CA VAL A 351 15.28 -2.51 -9.42
C VAL A 351 16.65 -2.36 -10.07
N ALA A 352 17.64 -3.15 -9.64
CA ALA A 352 19.05 -2.98 -10.01
C ALA A 352 19.35 -3.00 -11.53
N PRO A 353 18.84 -3.93 -12.36
CA PRO A 353 19.09 -3.91 -13.80
C PRO A 353 18.20 -2.91 -14.55
N LEU A 354 17.22 -2.29 -13.90
CA LEU A 354 16.29 -1.33 -14.52
C LEU A 354 16.70 0.14 -14.31
N ILE A 355 17.88 0.38 -13.76
CA ILE A 355 18.38 1.72 -13.42
C ILE A 355 18.78 2.49 -14.69
N GLY A 356 18.26 3.71 -14.84
CA GLY A 356 18.69 4.66 -15.85
C GLY A 356 17.88 5.97 -15.88
N PRO A 357 18.36 6.98 -16.62
CA PRO A 357 17.92 8.37 -16.44
C PRO A 357 16.51 8.65 -16.97
N ASN A 358 15.79 9.53 -16.26
CA ASN A 358 14.40 9.92 -16.53
C ASN A 358 13.40 8.75 -16.38
N THR A 359 13.66 7.85 -15.44
CA THR A 359 12.74 6.78 -15.04
C THR A 359 12.32 6.94 -13.59
N VAL A 360 11.35 6.13 -13.16
CA VAL A 360 10.86 6.00 -11.80
C VAL A 360 10.89 4.51 -11.45
N SER A 361 11.17 4.15 -10.21
CA SER A 361 10.95 2.79 -9.70
C SER A 361 10.02 2.90 -8.50
N THR A 362 8.80 2.34 -8.60
CA THR A 362 7.91 2.27 -7.44
C THR A 362 8.13 0.93 -6.73
N MET A 363 8.42 1.00 -5.43
CA MET A 363 8.89 -0.12 -4.64
C MET A 363 7.99 -0.32 -3.43
N PRO A 364 7.30 -1.46 -3.31
CA PRO A 364 6.63 -1.84 -2.06
C PRO A 364 7.66 -2.20 -0.98
N ASP A 365 7.22 -2.28 0.27
CA ASP A 365 8.06 -2.43 1.48
C ASP A 365 9.27 -3.35 1.34
N GLN A 366 9.08 -4.58 0.82
CA GLN A 366 10.14 -5.58 0.69
C GLN A 366 11.21 -5.16 -0.33
N ALA A 367 10.81 -4.68 -1.51
CA ALA A 367 11.74 -4.28 -2.56
C ALA A 367 12.51 -3.02 -2.17
N LEU A 368 11.83 -2.07 -1.51
CA LEU A 368 12.44 -0.85 -1.01
C LEU A 368 13.51 -1.16 0.05
N GLN A 369 13.22 -2.04 1.00
CA GLN A 369 14.17 -2.39 2.08
C GLN A 369 15.35 -3.25 1.58
N ALA A 370 15.12 -4.23 0.69
CA ALA A 370 16.21 -4.99 0.07
C ALA A 370 17.17 -4.07 -0.69
N PHE A 371 16.62 -3.13 -1.48
CA PHE A 371 17.44 -2.17 -2.21
C PHE A 371 18.15 -1.17 -1.28
N ILE A 372 17.55 -0.75 -0.15
CA ILE A 372 18.22 0.08 0.88
C ILE A 372 19.39 -0.65 1.54
N ASP A 373 19.24 -1.95 1.81
CA ASP A 373 20.21 -2.77 2.54
C ASP A 373 21.45 -3.12 1.71
N HIS A 374 21.25 -3.63 0.49
CA HIS A 374 22.33 -4.15 -0.35
C HIS A 374 22.14 -3.87 -1.86
N GLY A 375 21.27 -2.93 -2.25
CA GLY A 375 21.08 -2.51 -3.63
C GLY A 375 22.36 -1.93 -4.25
N THR A 376 22.62 -2.27 -5.51
CA THR A 376 23.72 -1.70 -6.31
C THR A 376 23.17 -0.63 -7.25
N VAL A 377 23.77 0.56 -7.24
CA VAL A 377 23.45 1.66 -8.16
C VAL A 377 24.49 1.74 -9.27
N SER A 378 24.02 1.55 -10.50
CA SER A 378 24.74 1.75 -11.75
C SER A 378 23.71 1.86 -12.87
N ARG A 379 23.94 2.68 -13.90
CA ARG A 379 23.16 2.61 -15.14
C ARG A 379 23.27 1.23 -15.78
N THR A 380 22.14 0.63 -16.10
CA THR A 380 22.06 -0.74 -16.64
C THR A 380 21.00 -0.89 -17.74
N ILE A 381 19.90 -0.14 -17.69
CA ILE A 381 18.71 -0.33 -18.55
C ILE A 381 19.01 -0.30 -20.06
N ASP A 382 20.02 0.46 -20.47
CA ASP A 382 20.49 0.57 -21.85
C ASP A 382 21.95 0.12 -22.05
N SER A 383 22.50 -0.66 -21.10
CA SER A 383 23.88 -1.16 -21.16
C SER A 383 24.12 -2.25 -22.22
N ASN A 384 23.14 -3.15 -22.45
CA ASN A 384 23.24 -4.21 -23.45
C ASN A 384 21.89 -4.50 -24.15
N VAL A 385 21.35 -3.50 -24.85
CA VAL A 385 20.04 -3.62 -25.52
C VAL A 385 20.02 -4.76 -26.57
N SER A 386 21.15 -5.08 -27.20
CA SER A 386 21.24 -6.20 -28.15
C SER A 386 21.05 -7.58 -27.51
N GLU A 387 21.39 -7.75 -26.22
CA GLU A 387 21.10 -8.97 -25.46
C GLU A 387 19.63 -9.05 -25.08
N ALA A 388 19.00 -7.92 -24.72
CA ALA A 388 17.56 -7.83 -24.49
C ALA A 388 16.76 -8.18 -25.76
N GLU A 389 17.16 -7.65 -26.93
CA GLU A 389 16.61 -8.05 -28.23
C GLU A 389 16.84 -9.56 -28.48
N GLY A 390 18.03 -10.07 -28.16
CA GLY A 390 18.35 -11.51 -28.27
C GLY A 390 17.42 -12.41 -27.46
N ILE A 391 17.22 -12.08 -26.17
CA ILE A 391 16.34 -12.81 -25.23
C ILE A 391 14.87 -12.74 -25.70
N TYR A 392 14.38 -11.55 -26.05
CA TYR A 392 13.00 -11.35 -26.48
C TYR A 392 12.66 -12.17 -27.74
N ASN A 393 13.57 -12.18 -28.72
CA ASN A 393 13.48 -12.99 -29.94
C ASN A 393 13.72 -14.49 -29.70
N ALA A 394 14.45 -14.89 -28.65
CA ALA A 394 14.64 -16.30 -28.30
C ALA A 394 13.36 -16.90 -27.68
N LEU A 395 12.70 -16.14 -26.81
CA LEU A 395 11.40 -16.50 -26.23
C LEU A 395 10.33 -16.69 -27.32
N GLU A 396 10.25 -15.78 -28.28
CA GLU A 396 9.33 -15.90 -29.43
C GLU A 396 9.62 -17.16 -30.27
N LYS A 397 10.90 -17.49 -30.52
CA LYS A 397 11.30 -18.71 -31.26
C LYS A 397 10.98 -20.01 -30.53
N LEU A 398 10.86 -19.99 -29.20
CA LEU A 398 10.39 -21.13 -28.41
C LEU A 398 8.85 -21.23 -28.38
N GLY A 399 8.13 -20.26 -28.94
CA GLY A 399 6.67 -20.23 -28.99
C GLY A 399 6.00 -19.38 -27.90
N VAL A 400 6.72 -18.49 -27.23
CA VAL A 400 6.13 -17.50 -26.32
C VAL A 400 5.46 -16.39 -27.14
N ASP A 401 4.13 -16.38 -27.20
CA ASP A 401 3.35 -15.30 -27.79
C ASP A 401 3.28 -14.09 -26.83
N TRP A 402 4.01 -13.03 -27.16
CA TRP A 402 4.01 -11.76 -26.44
C TRP A 402 2.67 -11.02 -26.48
N SER A 403 1.83 -11.25 -27.49
CA SER A 403 0.46 -10.73 -27.55
C SER A 403 -0.42 -11.41 -26.51
N TYR A 404 -0.41 -12.75 -26.47
CA TYR A 404 -1.09 -13.53 -25.43
C TYR A 404 -0.63 -13.14 -24.02
N VAL A 405 0.68 -13.08 -23.76
CA VAL A 405 1.25 -12.65 -22.45
C VAL A 405 0.74 -11.26 -22.06
N GLY A 406 0.77 -10.28 -22.97
CA GLY A 406 0.28 -8.93 -22.70
C GLY A 406 -1.22 -8.90 -22.37
N ASN A 407 -2.03 -9.55 -23.20
CA ASN A 407 -3.49 -9.59 -23.03
C ASN A 407 -3.92 -10.35 -21.76
N GLN A 408 -3.28 -11.47 -21.44
CA GLN A 408 -3.57 -12.24 -20.23
C GLN A 408 -3.28 -11.42 -18.97
N LEU A 409 -2.12 -10.76 -18.91
CA LEU A 409 -1.74 -9.97 -17.75
C LEU A 409 -2.58 -8.69 -17.59
N GLU A 410 -3.05 -8.11 -18.70
CA GLU A 410 -4.02 -7.00 -18.70
C GLU A 410 -5.36 -7.46 -18.07
N VAL A 411 -5.93 -8.58 -18.56
CA VAL A 411 -7.18 -9.15 -18.04
C VAL A 411 -7.04 -9.57 -16.57
N GLU A 412 -6.05 -10.39 -16.22
CA GLU A 412 -5.81 -10.82 -14.82
C GLU A 412 -5.55 -9.62 -13.90
N GLY A 413 -4.92 -8.56 -14.41
CA GLY A 413 -4.66 -7.34 -13.65
C GLY A 413 -5.93 -6.55 -13.35
N VAL A 414 -6.78 -6.33 -14.35
CA VAL A 414 -8.09 -5.68 -14.17
C VAL A 414 -8.98 -6.50 -13.24
N ASP A 415 -9.05 -7.82 -13.43
CA ASP A 415 -9.86 -8.72 -12.61
C ASP A 415 -9.41 -8.74 -11.15
N SER A 416 -8.09 -8.78 -10.91
CA SER A 416 -7.50 -8.68 -9.57
C SER A 416 -7.88 -7.37 -8.87
N PHE A 417 -7.86 -6.25 -9.60
CA PHE A 417 -8.17 -4.94 -9.03
C PHE A 417 -9.67 -4.75 -8.78
N LYS A 418 -10.55 -5.21 -9.70
CA LYS A 418 -12.01 -5.26 -9.49
C LYS A 418 -12.35 -6.06 -8.22
N LYS A 419 -11.88 -7.30 -8.11
CA LYS A 419 -12.12 -8.19 -6.95
C LYS A 419 -11.62 -7.60 -5.62
N SER A 420 -10.47 -6.90 -5.63
CA SER A 420 -9.94 -6.23 -4.43
C SER A 420 -10.79 -5.02 -4.02
N PHE A 421 -11.30 -4.27 -4.99
CA PHE A 421 -12.17 -3.11 -4.76
C PHE A 421 -13.58 -3.51 -4.28
N ASP A 422 -14.18 -4.53 -4.90
CA ASP A 422 -15.48 -5.06 -4.48
C ASP A 422 -15.42 -5.58 -3.03
N SER A 423 -14.42 -6.41 -2.71
CA SER A 423 -14.19 -6.94 -1.37
C SER A 423 -13.86 -5.85 -0.32
N LEU A 424 -13.31 -4.70 -0.73
CA LEU A 424 -13.16 -3.52 0.14
C LEU A 424 -14.51 -2.89 0.48
N LEU A 425 -15.36 -2.67 -0.53
CA LEU A 425 -16.69 -2.10 -0.33
C LEU A 425 -17.55 -3.03 0.53
N ASP A 426 -17.48 -4.34 0.34
CA ASP A 426 -18.16 -5.32 1.20
C ASP A 426 -17.69 -5.22 2.67
N THR A 427 -16.37 -5.21 2.89
CA THR A 427 -15.77 -5.06 4.24
C THR A 427 -16.23 -3.76 4.92
N LEU A 428 -16.32 -2.66 4.17
CA LEU A 428 -16.83 -1.40 4.67
C LEU A 428 -18.35 -1.41 4.88
N GLN A 429 -19.11 -2.14 4.08
CA GLN A 429 -20.56 -2.30 4.24
C GLN A 429 -20.90 -3.08 5.51
N GLU A 430 -20.17 -4.14 5.84
CA GLU A 430 -20.27 -4.86 7.11
C GLU A 430 -19.94 -3.95 8.31
N LYS A 431 -18.83 -3.21 8.22
CA LYS A 431 -18.38 -2.25 9.24
C LYS A 431 -19.41 -1.12 9.44
N GLY A 432 -19.95 -0.57 8.35
CA GLY A 432 -20.97 0.48 8.36
C GLY A 432 -22.32 -0.01 8.89
N ASN A 433 -22.75 -1.21 8.53
CA ASN A 433 -23.96 -1.84 9.07
C ASN A 433 -23.84 -2.07 10.58
N SER A 434 -22.69 -2.57 11.04
CA SER A 434 -22.41 -2.76 12.47
C SER A 434 -22.50 -1.45 13.27
N LEU A 435 -21.93 -0.36 12.73
CA LEU A 435 -22.02 0.98 13.32
C LEU A 435 -23.46 1.52 13.33
N ARG A 436 -24.22 1.34 12.22
CA ARG A 436 -25.64 1.75 12.15
C ARG A 436 -26.51 0.99 13.14
N MET A 437 -26.31 -0.32 13.32
CA MET A 437 -27.01 -1.09 14.36
C MET A 437 -26.69 -0.57 15.76
N TRP A 438 -25.40 -0.36 16.08
CA TRP A 438 -24.98 0.15 17.38
C TRP A 438 -25.61 1.52 17.70
N LEU A 439 -25.73 2.41 16.71
CA LEU A 439 -26.41 3.70 16.84
C LEU A 439 -27.91 3.56 17.12
N VAL A 440 -28.59 2.59 16.50
CA VAL A 440 -30.01 2.31 16.78
C VAL A 440 -30.20 1.75 18.18
N PHE A 441 -29.30 0.91 18.69
CA PHE A 441 -29.33 0.43 20.07
C PHE A 441 -29.07 1.57 21.07
N ALA A 442 -27.99 2.34 20.89
CA ALA A 442 -27.67 3.48 21.76
C ALA A 442 -28.77 4.56 21.76
N TYR A 443 -29.39 4.83 20.61
CA TYR A 443 -30.54 5.73 20.54
C TYR A 443 -31.74 5.17 21.33
N ARG A 444 -32.07 3.87 21.20
CA ARG A 444 -33.14 3.23 21.98
C ARG A 444 -32.88 3.26 23.48
N GLU A 445 -31.65 3.03 23.93
CA GLU A 445 -31.28 3.15 25.35
C GLU A 445 -31.41 4.59 25.86
N SER A 446 -30.97 5.59 25.07
CA SER A 446 -31.13 7.02 25.43
C SER A 446 -32.58 7.55 25.37
N GLN A 447 -33.50 6.77 24.79
CA GLN A 447 -34.94 7.06 24.78
C GLN A 447 -35.74 6.15 25.74
N ALA A 448 -35.07 5.31 26.55
CA ALA A 448 -35.74 4.57 27.61
C ALA A 448 -36.25 5.55 28.69
N PRO A 449 -37.51 5.44 29.14
CA PRO A 449 -38.09 6.42 30.07
C PRO A 449 -37.42 6.38 31.44
N ILE A 450 -37.22 7.55 32.06
CA ILE A 450 -36.56 7.72 33.37
C ILE A 450 -37.53 7.39 34.53
N GLU A 451 -38.24 6.26 34.44
CA GLU A 451 -39.23 5.83 35.45
C GLU A 451 -38.65 4.93 36.55
N SER A 452 -37.40 4.48 36.40
CA SER A 452 -36.72 3.61 37.37
C SER A 452 -36.04 4.36 38.53
N THR A 453 -35.67 5.63 38.34
CA THR A 453 -34.88 6.39 39.33
C THR A 453 -35.74 7.05 40.41
N MET A 454 -36.96 7.48 40.09
CA MET A 454 -37.82 8.21 41.05
C MET A 454 -38.66 7.28 41.94
N THR A 455 -39.04 6.10 41.42
CA THR A 455 -39.86 5.10 42.12
C THR A 455 -39.15 4.48 43.34
N ARG A 456 -37.81 4.49 43.38
CA ARG A 456 -37.03 3.90 44.48
C ARG A 456 -36.89 4.80 45.72
N CYS A 457 -37.25 6.08 45.64
CA CYS A 457 -37.20 7.01 46.77
C CYS A 457 -38.48 7.04 47.63
N ILE A 458 -39.58 6.43 47.17
CA ILE A 458 -40.86 6.43 47.91
C ILE A 458 -41.04 5.14 48.75
N HIS A 459 -40.39 4.04 48.37
CA HIS A 459 -40.55 2.73 49.04
C HIS A 459 -39.74 2.53 50.33
N THR A 460 -39.18 3.61 50.92
CA THR A 460 -38.38 3.55 52.16
C THR A 460 -38.85 4.56 53.22
N CYS A 461 -40.10 5.03 53.13
CA CYS A 461 -40.63 6.05 54.04
C CYS A 461 -42.08 5.77 54.53
N THR A 462 -42.41 4.50 54.80
CA THR A 462 -43.71 4.12 55.40
C THR A 462 -43.68 2.86 56.27
N GLN A 463 -42.62 2.67 57.07
CA GLN A 463 -42.70 1.86 58.30
C GLN A 463 -42.58 2.74 59.55
N PHE A 464 -43.56 3.60 59.78
CA PHE A 464 -43.96 4.01 61.14
C PHE A 464 -45.45 4.38 61.17
N HIS A 465 -46.11 4.03 62.27
CA HIS A 465 -47.50 4.35 62.61
C HIS A 465 -48.63 3.88 61.67
N HIS A 466 -49.13 2.68 61.95
CA HIS A 466 -50.57 2.58 62.18
C HIS A 466 -50.99 3.58 63.28
N TYR A 467 -51.98 4.44 63.02
CA TYR A 467 -53.24 4.46 63.79
C TYR A 467 -54.29 5.43 63.17
N ARG A 468 -55.43 4.84 62.76
CA ARG A 468 -56.79 5.42 62.64
C ARG A 468 -57.06 6.83 62.06
N THR A 469 -57.85 6.78 60.97
CA THR A 469 -59.05 7.60 60.65
C THR A 469 -58.91 9.02 60.03
N PRO A 470 -59.92 9.48 59.24
CA PRO A 470 -59.70 10.52 58.20
C PRO A 470 -60.71 11.70 58.20
N LEU A 471 -60.44 12.74 57.38
CA LEU A 471 -61.35 13.35 56.36
C LEU A 471 -61.08 14.85 56.07
N LYS A 472 -61.24 15.24 54.79
CA LYS A 472 -61.59 16.60 54.26
C LYS A 472 -60.56 17.75 54.48
N SER A 473 -60.56 18.84 53.70
CA SER A 473 -61.11 19.17 52.36
C SER A 473 -60.45 20.47 51.83
N GLU A 474 -60.70 20.83 50.55
CA GLU A 474 -60.52 22.19 50.00
C GLU A 474 -59.05 22.73 49.91
N GLU A 475 -58.67 23.74 49.11
CA GLU A 475 -59.36 24.42 47.99
C GLU A 475 -58.38 24.81 46.83
N SER A 476 -58.63 25.90 46.10
CA SER A 476 -58.09 26.20 44.74
C SER A 476 -57.20 27.46 44.65
N PHE A 477 -56.99 27.96 43.41
CA PHE A 477 -56.16 29.11 42.97
C PHE A 477 -54.63 28.90 42.84
N GLY A 478 -53.94 29.51 41.85
CA GLY A 478 -54.47 30.22 40.67
C GLY A 478 -53.46 31.09 39.90
N LEU A 479 -53.78 31.36 38.61
CA LEU A 479 -53.14 32.30 37.66
C LEU A 479 -51.69 31.99 37.17
N ARG A 480 -51.15 32.59 36.09
CA ARG A 480 -51.65 33.02 34.73
C ARG A 480 -50.51 33.78 34.01
N LEU A 481 -50.32 33.65 32.69
CA LEU A 481 -49.77 34.71 31.81
C LEU A 481 -49.89 34.40 30.29
N GLU A 482 -49.93 35.46 29.46
CA GLU A 482 -50.11 35.48 27.99
C GLU A 482 -49.21 36.58 27.37
N VAL A 483 -48.95 36.73 26.06
CA VAL A 483 -49.49 36.18 24.79
C VAL A 483 -48.33 36.06 23.74
N GLY A 484 -48.41 35.35 22.59
CA GLY A 484 -48.91 35.81 21.27
C GLY A 484 -48.09 36.95 20.58
N LYS A 485 -47.98 37.08 19.24
CA LYS A 485 -48.42 36.23 18.10
C LYS A 485 -47.90 36.80 16.74
N GLY A 486 -47.66 35.95 15.72
CA GLY A 486 -47.72 36.29 14.28
C GLY A 486 -46.38 36.36 13.48
N GLY A 487 -46.34 36.08 12.16
CA GLY A 487 -47.35 35.39 11.32
C GLY A 487 -47.25 35.56 9.78
N ILE A 488 -47.97 34.68 9.05
CA ILE A 488 -48.48 34.76 7.65
C ILE A 488 -47.44 34.84 6.48
N PHE A 489 -47.68 34.46 5.19
CA PHE A 489 -48.90 34.38 4.33
C PHE A 489 -48.81 33.32 3.17
N ARG A 490 -49.84 32.44 3.02
CA ARG A 490 -50.46 31.75 1.81
C ARG A 490 -49.59 31.14 0.66
N ARG A 491 -50.03 30.21 -0.22
CA ARG A 491 -51.32 29.64 -0.78
C ARG A 491 -50.96 28.29 -1.50
N GLU A 492 -51.77 27.35 -2.04
CA GLU A 492 -53.18 26.85 -2.12
C GLU A 492 -53.04 25.33 -2.54
N VAL A 493 -53.89 24.29 -2.35
CA VAL A 493 -55.37 24.03 -2.33
C VAL A 493 -55.99 24.01 -3.76
N LEU A 494 -56.76 22.99 -4.23
CA LEU A 494 -57.52 21.87 -3.61
C LEU A 494 -57.53 20.53 -4.43
N MET A 495 -58.16 19.48 -3.88
CA MET A 495 -58.32 18.09 -4.38
C MET A 495 -59.48 17.81 -5.37
N SER A 496 -59.49 16.60 -5.95
CA SER A 496 -60.66 15.79 -6.38
C SER A 496 -60.21 14.33 -6.63
N SER A 497 -60.94 13.23 -6.37
CA SER A 497 -62.19 12.98 -5.61
C SER A 497 -62.24 11.49 -5.19
N ILE A 498 -63.00 11.14 -4.14
CA ILE A 498 -63.20 9.75 -3.68
C ILE A 498 -64.61 9.27 -4.08
N ALA A 499 -64.73 8.08 -4.70
CA ALA A 499 -65.67 7.00 -4.33
C ALA A 499 -65.87 5.95 -5.44
N LEU A 500 -65.69 4.66 -5.10
CA LEU A 500 -66.56 3.54 -5.48
C LEU A 500 -66.22 2.32 -4.60
N LEU A 501 -67.22 1.60 -4.08
CA LEU A 501 -67.07 0.53 -3.08
C LEU A 501 -68.04 -0.63 -3.33
N SER A 502 -67.49 -1.84 -3.59
CA SER A 502 -68.13 -3.17 -3.44
C SER A 502 -67.24 -4.25 -4.11
N GLY A 503 -67.04 -5.47 -3.60
CA GLY A 503 -67.41 -6.07 -2.31
C GLY A 503 -67.39 -7.62 -2.35
N GLY A 504 -66.83 -8.28 -1.32
CA GLY A 504 -66.77 -9.75 -1.15
C GLY A 504 -65.34 -10.34 -1.27
N PHE A 505 -64.79 -11.11 -0.31
CA PHE A 505 -65.14 -12.45 0.23
C PHE A 505 -64.76 -13.60 -0.73
N LEU A 506 -64.00 -14.66 -0.36
CA LEU A 506 -63.69 -15.33 0.94
C LEU A 506 -62.30 -16.05 0.94
N ILE A 507 -61.98 -16.77 2.05
CA ILE A 507 -60.95 -17.84 2.24
C ILE A 507 -59.52 -17.36 2.62
N ASP A 508 -58.82 -17.92 3.63
CA ASP A 508 -59.18 -18.62 4.89
C ASP A 508 -57.97 -18.49 5.87
N SER A 509 -58.18 -18.59 7.18
CA SER A 509 -57.19 -18.31 8.22
C SER A 509 -56.69 -19.56 8.96
N ARG A 510 -55.57 -20.14 8.52
CA ARG A 510 -54.82 -21.22 9.21
C ARG A 510 -53.32 -21.11 8.88
N GLN A 511 -52.36 -21.17 9.80
CA GLN A 511 -52.42 -21.20 11.28
C GLN A 511 -51.43 -20.17 11.83
N ASN A 512 -51.70 -19.59 13.00
CA ASN A 512 -50.72 -18.80 13.74
C ASN A 512 -51.07 -18.77 15.24
N GLU A 513 -50.68 -19.79 16.01
CA GLU A 513 -50.64 -19.75 17.48
C GLU A 513 -49.84 -20.93 18.06
N ALA A 514 -49.29 -20.71 19.26
CA ALA A 514 -48.36 -21.57 20.02
C ALA A 514 -47.01 -21.91 19.32
N PHE A 515 -45.86 -21.84 20.00
CA PHE A 515 -45.62 -21.58 21.43
C PHE A 515 -45.03 -20.19 21.69
N ALA A 516 -45.48 -19.58 22.78
CA ALA A 516 -44.68 -18.64 23.56
C ALA A 516 -44.37 -19.32 24.90
N GLU A 517 -43.10 -19.47 25.25
CA GLU A 517 -42.70 -19.94 26.57
C GLU A 517 -41.40 -19.25 27.01
N GLU A 518 -41.43 -18.79 28.26
CA GLU A 518 -40.37 -18.14 29.06
C GLU A 518 -39.36 -17.19 28.37
N PHE A 519 -39.64 -15.89 28.50
CA PHE A 519 -38.60 -14.92 28.84
C PHE A 519 -37.99 -15.29 30.21
N THR A 520 -36.97 -16.15 30.25
CA THR A 520 -36.13 -16.27 31.45
C THR A 520 -35.26 -15.02 31.60
N ASP A 521 -35.33 -14.37 32.77
CA ASP A 521 -34.35 -13.34 33.17
C ASP A 521 -32.94 -13.93 33.07
N MET A 522 -32.02 -13.17 32.47
CA MET A 522 -30.63 -13.58 32.27
C MET A 522 -29.71 -12.84 33.26
N PRO A 523 -29.58 -13.30 34.51
CA PRO A 523 -28.68 -12.68 35.50
C PRO A 523 -27.20 -12.67 35.04
N ALA A 524 -26.86 -13.48 34.03
CA ALA A 524 -25.60 -13.49 33.31
C ALA A 524 -25.20 -12.16 32.62
N LEU A 525 -26.02 -11.11 32.68
CA LEU A 525 -25.71 -9.76 32.19
C LEU A 525 -25.36 -8.75 33.29
N ARG A 526 -25.57 -9.04 34.58
CA ARG A 526 -25.15 -8.13 35.66
C ARG A 526 -23.67 -8.30 35.98
N GLY A 527 -22.87 -7.29 35.64
CA GLY A 527 -21.46 -7.18 36.06
C GLY A 527 -20.43 -7.78 35.10
N LYS A 528 -20.66 -7.72 33.78
CA LYS A 528 -19.65 -8.13 32.79
C LYS A 528 -18.78 -6.98 32.31
N ASP A 529 -17.47 -7.21 32.41
CA ASP A 529 -16.40 -6.40 31.84
C ASP A 529 -16.35 -6.52 30.30
N TYR A 530 -15.76 -5.52 29.63
CA TYR A 530 -15.61 -5.46 28.17
C TYR A 530 -14.39 -6.23 27.64
N GLY A 531 -13.69 -6.98 28.49
CA GLY A 531 -12.73 -7.99 28.05
C GLY A 531 -13.40 -9.04 27.16
N LYS A 532 -12.85 -9.24 25.94
CA LYS A 532 -13.27 -10.34 25.05
C LYS A 532 -13.16 -11.66 25.82
N THR A 533 -14.24 -12.45 25.84
CA THR A 533 -14.20 -13.81 26.42
C THR A 533 -13.10 -14.62 25.76
N LYS A 534 -12.28 -15.33 26.55
CA LYS A 534 -11.20 -16.21 26.04
C LYS A 534 -11.75 -17.09 24.92
N MET A 535 -11.20 -16.92 23.73
CA MET A 535 -11.69 -17.59 22.53
C MET A 535 -11.50 -19.11 22.68
N LYS A 536 -12.60 -19.85 22.77
CA LYS A 536 -12.60 -21.31 22.77
C LYS A 536 -12.82 -21.83 21.35
N TYR A 537 -11.92 -22.69 20.90
CA TYR A 537 -11.92 -23.26 19.55
C TYR A 537 -12.36 -24.72 19.65
N PRO A 538 -13.56 -25.08 19.13
CA PRO A 538 -14.16 -26.41 19.37
C PRO A 538 -13.42 -27.57 18.69
N ASP A 539 -12.44 -27.27 17.83
CA ASP A 539 -11.56 -28.22 17.16
C ASP A 539 -10.17 -28.36 17.83
N TYR A 540 -10.01 -27.83 19.05
CA TYR A 540 -8.81 -27.89 19.89
C TYR A 540 -9.08 -28.63 21.19
N THR A 541 -8.05 -29.28 21.74
CA THR A 541 -8.09 -29.83 23.10
C THR A 541 -7.67 -28.75 24.09
N GLU A 542 -8.52 -28.47 25.08
CA GLU A 542 -8.24 -27.55 26.19
C GLU A 542 -7.70 -28.34 27.39
N THR A 543 -6.60 -27.87 27.99
CA THR A 543 -5.98 -28.50 29.16
C THR A 543 -6.45 -27.88 30.47
N GLY A 544 -6.06 -28.47 31.60
CA GLY A 544 -6.37 -27.94 32.94
C GLY A 544 -5.77 -26.56 33.25
N SER A 545 -4.82 -26.05 32.46
CA SER A 545 -4.28 -24.69 32.58
C SER A 545 -5.05 -23.65 31.74
N GLY A 546 -5.94 -24.10 30.86
CA GLY A 546 -6.59 -23.26 29.84
C GLY A 546 -5.77 -23.07 28.56
N LEU A 547 -4.63 -23.78 28.41
CA LEU A 547 -3.95 -23.91 27.12
C LEU A 547 -4.86 -24.68 26.15
N GLN A 548 -4.97 -24.21 24.91
CA GLN A 548 -5.67 -24.94 23.85
C GLN A 548 -4.66 -25.40 22.80
N TYR A 549 -4.70 -26.67 22.40
CA TYR A 549 -3.80 -27.21 21.39
C TYR A 549 -4.49 -28.09 20.35
N LYS A 550 -3.85 -28.21 19.18
CA LYS A 550 -4.26 -29.08 18.09
C LYS A 550 -3.03 -29.64 17.39
N ASP A 551 -2.91 -30.96 17.34
CA ASP A 551 -1.86 -31.62 16.58
C ASP A 551 -2.18 -31.55 15.08
N LEU A 552 -1.32 -30.85 14.33
CA LEU A 552 -1.40 -30.73 12.87
C LEU A 552 -0.68 -31.90 12.18
N ARG A 553 0.34 -32.46 12.84
CA ARG A 553 1.01 -33.70 12.46
C ARG A 553 1.46 -34.41 13.73
N LEU A 554 1.05 -35.66 13.94
CA LEU A 554 1.55 -36.47 15.06
C LEU A 554 3.01 -36.86 14.80
N GLY A 555 3.84 -36.78 15.84
CA GLY A 555 5.23 -37.22 15.82
C GLY A 555 5.38 -38.71 16.16
N ASN A 556 6.57 -39.25 15.95
CA ASN A 556 6.92 -40.64 16.25
C ASN A 556 8.13 -40.69 17.20
N GLY A 557 8.03 -41.50 18.25
CA GLY A 557 9.09 -41.67 19.26
C GLY A 557 8.62 -41.38 20.68
N PRO A 558 9.54 -41.33 21.66
CA PRO A 558 9.23 -40.97 23.03
C PRO A 558 8.86 -39.48 23.16
N THR A 559 8.07 -39.13 24.17
CA THR A 559 7.87 -37.74 24.59
C THR A 559 9.08 -37.23 25.39
N PRO A 560 9.38 -35.91 25.37
CA PRO A 560 10.45 -35.32 26.17
C PRO A 560 10.26 -35.54 27.68
N LYS A 561 11.36 -35.70 28.40
CA LYS A 561 11.40 -35.80 29.87
C LYS A 561 12.10 -34.59 30.49
N ALA A 562 11.73 -34.28 31.73
CA ALA A 562 12.37 -33.21 32.49
C ALA A 562 13.90 -33.40 32.55
N GLY A 563 14.65 -32.36 32.20
CA GLY A 563 16.10 -32.35 32.11
C GLY A 563 16.68 -32.68 30.73
N GLU A 564 15.92 -33.27 29.81
CA GLU A 564 16.33 -33.42 28.40
C GLU A 564 16.32 -32.07 27.66
N VAL A 565 17.11 -31.96 26.59
CA VAL A 565 17.14 -30.75 25.75
C VAL A 565 16.39 -31.03 24.45
N VAL A 566 15.38 -30.21 24.16
CA VAL A 566 14.62 -30.29 22.91
C VAL A 566 15.18 -29.32 21.87
N VAL A 567 15.05 -29.68 20.59
CA VAL A 567 15.29 -28.81 19.45
C VAL A 567 13.98 -28.63 18.72
N ILE A 568 13.54 -27.38 18.56
CA ILE A 568 12.27 -27.03 17.92
C ILE A 568 12.46 -25.97 16.83
N ASP A 569 11.60 -26.00 15.82
CA ASP A 569 11.29 -24.82 15.02
C ASP A 569 9.92 -24.28 15.44
N TRP A 570 9.67 -22.98 15.23
CA TRP A 570 8.44 -22.34 15.70
C TRP A 570 8.06 -21.07 14.92
N ASP A 571 6.76 -20.91 14.68
CA ASP A 571 6.13 -19.66 14.26
C ASP A 571 5.34 -19.04 15.44
N GLY A 572 5.19 -17.72 15.46
CA GLY A 572 4.42 -16.98 16.46
C GLY A 572 3.53 -15.87 15.85
N TYR A 573 2.29 -15.78 16.32
CA TYR A 573 1.26 -14.87 15.81
C TYR A 573 0.44 -14.24 16.95
N THR A 574 0.00 -12.99 16.79
CA THR A 574 -0.83 -12.30 17.79
C THR A 574 -2.32 -12.40 17.45
N ILE A 575 -3.11 -13.28 18.09
CA ILE A 575 -4.53 -13.50 17.74
C ILE A 575 -5.34 -12.21 17.91
N GLY A 576 -5.29 -11.61 19.10
CA GLY A 576 -6.07 -10.40 19.41
C GLY A 576 -5.67 -9.15 18.63
N TYR A 577 -4.56 -9.21 17.89
CA TYR A 577 -4.10 -8.22 16.90
C TYR A 577 -4.04 -8.86 15.50
N TYR A 578 -5.21 -9.33 15.05
CA TYR A 578 -5.52 -9.79 13.68
C TYR A 578 -4.64 -10.93 13.14
N GLY A 579 -4.11 -11.79 14.01
CA GLY A 579 -3.26 -12.92 13.62
C GLY A 579 -1.90 -12.49 13.04
N ARG A 580 -1.45 -11.26 13.30
CA ARG A 580 -0.18 -10.73 12.77
C ARG A 580 1.00 -11.62 13.19
N ILE A 581 1.81 -12.00 12.21
CA ILE A 581 3.05 -12.75 12.41
C ILE A 581 4.05 -11.88 13.20
N PHE A 582 4.66 -12.45 14.24
CA PHE A 582 5.81 -11.86 14.94
C PHE A 582 7.08 -12.72 14.83
N GLU A 583 6.97 -14.04 14.64
CA GLU A 583 8.06 -14.85 14.09
C GLU A 583 7.43 -15.79 13.05
N ALA A 584 8.07 -15.95 11.90
CA ALA A 584 7.82 -17.11 11.07
C ALA A 584 9.07 -17.49 10.30
N ARG A 585 9.41 -18.78 10.30
CA ARG A 585 10.63 -19.30 9.67
C ARG A 585 10.25 -20.21 8.50
N ASN A 586 10.98 -20.09 7.39
CA ASN A 586 10.89 -20.96 6.21
C ASN A 586 9.47 -21.26 5.66
N LYS A 587 8.65 -20.22 5.45
CA LYS A 587 7.33 -20.37 4.80
C LYS A 587 7.38 -20.53 3.27
N THR A 588 7.83 -21.70 2.84
CA THR A 588 7.40 -22.33 1.59
C THR A 588 6.87 -23.73 1.95
N LYS A 589 5.54 -23.90 1.97
CA LYS A 589 4.90 -25.09 2.55
C LYS A 589 5.36 -26.39 1.86
N GLY A 590 6.05 -27.27 2.61
CA GLY A 590 6.27 -28.66 2.21
C GLY A 590 7.68 -29.01 1.69
N GLY A 591 8.65 -28.11 1.76
CA GLY A 591 10.05 -28.43 1.48
C GLY A 591 10.75 -29.17 2.64
N SER A 592 11.72 -30.02 2.33
CA SER A 592 12.58 -30.68 3.33
C SER A 592 13.44 -29.65 4.08
N PHE A 593 13.56 -29.80 5.40
CA PHE A 593 14.25 -28.83 6.26
C PHE A 593 15.77 -28.99 6.24
N GLU A 594 16.48 -28.07 5.57
CA GLU A 594 17.94 -27.90 5.69
C GLU A 594 18.31 -26.53 6.27
N GLY A 595 18.09 -26.37 7.59
CA GLY A 595 18.76 -25.36 8.42
C GLY A 595 19.90 -26.00 9.21
N ASN A 596 20.95 -25.25 9.59
CA ASN A 596 21.97 -25.86 10.45
C ASN A 596 21.38 -26.10 11.84
N GLU A 597 21.83 -27.16 12.53
CA GLU A 597 21.38 -27.45 13.90
C GLU A 597 21.64 -26.32 14.90
N LYS A 598 22.44 -25.31 14.56
CA LYS A 598 22.71 -24.14 15.41
C LYS A 598 21.60 -23.07 15.35
N ASP A 599 20.76 -23.10 14.32
CA ASP A 599 19.84 -22.01 13.98
C ASP A 599 18.44 -22.20 14.61
N PHE A 600 18.08 -23.45 14.92
CA PHE A 600 16.84 -23.84 15.58
C PHE A 600 16.83 -23.51 17.07
N PHE A 601 15.66 -23.22 17.62
CA PHE A 601 15.50 -22.88 19.02
C PHE A 601 15.63 -24.12 19.92
N LYS A 602 16.28 -23.96 21.09
CA LYS A 602 16.58 -25.06 22.01
C LYS A 602 16.33 -24.61 23.44
N PHE A 603 15.75 -25.51 24.22
CA PHE A 603 15.58 -25.32 25.66
C PHE A 603 15.60 -26.67 26.39
N ARG A 604 15.84 -26.63 27.70
CA ARG A 604 15.77 -27.79 28.60
C ARG A 604 14.39 -27.88 29.23
N VAL A 605 13.75 -29.04 29.08
CA VAL A 605 12.39 -29.27 29.58
C VAL A 605 12.38 -29.30 31.10
N GLY A 606 11.43 -28.57 31.72
CA GLY A 606 11.28 -28.46 33.17
C GLY A 606 12.31 -27.55 33.84
N TYR A 607 12.94 -26.63 33.11
CA TYR A 607 13.89 -25.62 33.64
C TYR A 607 13.36 -24.19 33.47
N GLU A 608 12.13 -24.03 32.96
CA GLU A 608 11.45 -22.76 32.72
C GLU A 608 12.23 -21.76 31.86
N GLU A 609 13.03 -22.24 30.90
CA GLU A 609 13.75 -21.37 29.95
C GLU A 609 12.78 -20.67 28.98
N VAL A 610 11.55 -21.17 28.87
CA VAL A 610 10.46 -20.70 27.99
C VAL A 610 9.18 -20.32 28.77
N ILE A 611 8.21 -19.72 28.08
CA ILE A 611 6.87 -19.44 28.62
C ILE A 611 6.14 -20.74 29.04
N PRO A 612 5.26 -20.71 30.07
CA PRO A 612 4.60 -21.91 30.58
C PRO A 612 3.91 -22.77 29.50
N ALA A 613 3.28 -22.12 28.52
CA ALA A 613 2.63 -22.81 27.41
C ALA A 613 3.57 -23.66 26.55
N PHE A 614 4.86 -23.33 26.44
CA PHE A 614 5.82 -24.11 25.64
C PHE A 614 6.31 -25.35 26.39
N GLU A 615 6.57 -25.25 27.71
CA GLU A 615 6.87 -26.43 28.54
C GLU A 615 5.70 -27.43 28.48
N GLU A 616 4.47 -26.95 28.70
CA GLU A 616 3.27 -27.78 28.69
C GLU A 616 2.99 -28.40 27.30
N ALA A 617 3.07 -27.60 26.23
CA ALA A 617 2.82 -28.07 24.87
C ALA A 617 3.81 -29.16 24.43
N VAL A 618 5.10 -28.95 24.67
CA VAL A 618 6.19 -29.81 24.17
C VAL A 618 6.32 -31.10 24.99
N ALA A 619 6.01 -31.08 26.30
CA ALA A 619 6.00 -32.29 27.13
C ALA A 619 5.05 -33.39 26.60
N GLY A 620 3.99 -33.01 25.90
CA GLY A 620 3.04 -33.92 25.25
C GLY A 620 3.27 -34.16 23.75
N MET A 621 4.42 -33.79 23.18
CA MET A 621 4.78 -34.00 21.76
C MET A 621 5.79 -35.13 21.59
N ALA A 622 5.94 -35.62 20.35
CA ALA A 622 7.00 -36.56 19.95
C ALA A 622 7.77 -36.01 18.73
N PRO A 623 9.01 -36.46 18.46
CA PRO A 623 9.82 -36.00 17.33
C PRO A 623 9.11 -36.11 15.97
N GLY A 624 9.30 -35.11 15.11
CA GLY A 624 8.55 -34.93 13.87
C GLY A 624 7.10 -34.46 14.06
N GLY A 625 6.64 -34.22 15.29
CA GLY A 625 5.29 -33.70 15.56
C GLY A 625 5.20 -32.19 15.32
N ILE A 626 4.09 -31.74 14.71
CA ILE A 626 3.71 -30.34 14.58
C ILE A 626 2.45 -30.09 15.39
N ARG A 627 2.54 -29.21 16.40
CA ARG A 627 1.43 -28.83 17.28
C ARG A 627 1.18 -27.33 17.17
N ARG A 628 -0.07 -26.97 16.91
CA ARG A 628 -0.57 -25.60 17.06
C ARG A 628 -1.05 -25.40 18.48
N ILE A 629 -0.67 -24.29 19.11
CA ILE A 629 -1.17 -23.88 20.42
C ILE A 629 -1.74 -22.48 20.41
N ILE A 630 -2.76 -22.26 21.23
CA ILE A 630 -3.42 -21.00 21.49
C ILE A 630 -3.21 -20.69 22.97
N VAL A 631 -2.39 -19.67 23.22
CA VAL A 631 -1.77 -19.35 24.50
C VAL A 631 -2.54 -18.21 25.15
N PRO A 632 -3.31 -18.44 26.22
CA PRO A 632 -3.95 -17.37 26.96
C PRO A 632 -2.90 -16.52 27.70
N PRO A 633 -3.21 -15.25 28.05
CA PRO A 633 -2.22 -14.31 28.57
C PRO A 633 -1.45 -14.80 29.80
N GLU A 634 -2.08 -15.60 30.67
CA GLU A 634 -1.49 -16.13 31.90
C GLU A 634 -0.43 -17.22 31.68
N LEU A 635 -0.41 -17.84 30.49
CA LEU A 635 0.60 -18.83 30.08
C LEU A 635 1.61 -18.26 29.06
N GLY A 636 1.52 -16.96 28.79
CA GLY A 636 2.40 -16.20 27.90
C GLY A 636 3.65 -15.66 28.59
N TYR A 637 4.11 -14.50 28.15
CA TYR A 637 5.33 -13.86 28.67
C TYR A 637 5.09 -13.16 30.01
N PRO A 638 5.85 -13.50 31.07
CA PRO A 638 5.65 -12.89 32.39
C PRO A 638 5.93 -11.38 32.35
N GLU A 639 5.23 -10.62 33.20
CA GLU A 639 5.22 -9.15 33.23
C GLU A 639 4.80 -8.47 31.90
N ASN A 640 4.40 -9.24 30.88
CA ASN A 640 4.28 -8.79 29.49
C ASN A 640 5.63 -8.36 28.87
N ASP A 641 6.74 -9.03 29.21
CA ASP A 641 8.05 -8.77 28.62
C ASP A 641 8.69 -10.05 28.04
N PHE A 642 8.84 -10.07 26.71
CA PHE A 642 9.47 -11.18 25.99
C PHE A 642 10.98 -11.31 26.27
N ASN A 643 11.60 -10.34 26.95
CA ASN A 643 13.00 -10.45 27.38
C ASN A 643 13.18 -11.27 28.67
N ARG A 644 12.08 -11.67 29.35
CA ARG A 644 12.12 -12.49 30.57
C ARG A 644 12.24 -14.00 30.31
N LYS A 645 11.56 -14.54 29.30
CA LYS A 645 11.49 -15.99 28.96
C LYS A 645 11.63 -16.19 27.44
N GLY A 646 11.87 -17.42 26.99
CA GLY A 646 11.83 -17.80 25.57
C GLY A 646 10.44 -18.30 25.10
N PRO A 647 10.25 -18.60 23.81
CA PRO A 647 11.16 -18.23 22.71
C PRO A 647 11.15 -16.71 22.48
N ARG A 648 11.95 -16.16 21.55
CA ARG A 648 11.99 -14.71 21.28
C ARG A 648 12.02 -14.42 19.77
N PRO A 649 11.31 -13.38 19.30
CA PRO A 649 11.33 -13.03 17.88
C PRO A 649 12.75 -12.60 17.47
N THR A 650 13.25 -13.15 16.38
CA THR A 650 14.62 -12.91 15.92
C THR A 650 14.75 -11.72 14.98
N THR A 651 13.62 -11.19 14.50
CA THR A 651 13.54 -9.94 13.71
C THR A 651 13.09 -8.74 14.57
N PHE A 652 13.62 -7.55 14.29
CA PHE A 652 13.19 -6.31 14.97
C PHE A 652 11.71 -5.95 14.69
N SER A 653 11.22 -6.26 13.49
CA SER A 653 9.80 -6.17 13.13
C SER A 653 8.93 -7.11 13.98
N GLY A 654 9.41 -8.33 14.23
CA GLY A 654 8.79 -9.31 15.11
C GLY A 654 8.76 -8.88 16.57
N GLN A 655 9.90 -8.44 17.10
CA GLN A 655 10.01 -7.91 18.47
C GLN A 655 9.03 -6.78 18.71
N ARG A 656 8.96 -5.79 17.81
CA ARG A 656 7.99 -4.68 17.86
C ARG A 656 6.54 -5.14 17.74
N ALA A 657 6.23 -6.16 16.93
CA ALA A 657 4.87 -6.67 16.79
C ALA A 657 4.38 -7.39 18.06
N LEU A 658 5.27 -8.14 18.72
CA LEU A 658 5.00 -8.79 19.99
C LEU A 658 4.91 -7.76 21.14
N ASP A 659 5.86 -6.83 21.23
CA ASP A 659 5.91 -5.78 22.25
C ASP A 659 4.64 -4.91 22.25
N PHE A 660 4.13 -4.57 21.06
CA PHE A 660 2.90 -3.79 20.89
C PHE A 660 1.67 -4.45 21.52
N VAL A 661 1.56 -5.79 21.46
CA VAL A 661 0.43 -6.53 22.06
C VAL A 661 0.65 -6.77 23.54
N LEU A 662 1.87 -7.14 23.92
CA LEU A 662 2.23 -7.38 25.32
C LEU A 662 2.11 -6.10 26.17
N ARG A 663 2.71 -4.99 25.75
CA ARG A 663 2.77 -3.76 26.55
C ARG A 663 1.51 -2.88 26.45
N ASN A 664 0.52 -3.25 25.65
CA ASN A 664 -0.72 -2.47 25.58
C ASN A 664 -1.49 -2.50 26.92
N GLN A 665 -2.06 -1.36 27.30
CA GLN A 665 -2.86 -1.18 28.52
C GLN A 665 -4.37 -1.11 28.22
N GLY A 666 -4.79 -1.10 26.95
CA GLY A 666 -6.19 -1.10 26.52
C GLY A 666 -6.76 -2.50 26.21
N LEU A 667 -7.96 -2.51 25.63
CA LEU A 667 -8.80 -3.68 25.30
C LEU A 667 -8.25 -4.62 24.19
N ILE A 668 -6.93 -4.72 24.02
CA ILE A 668 -6.32 -5.70 23.11
C ILE A 668 -6.20 -7.04 23.82
N ASP A 669 -6.81 -8.07 23.24
CA ASP A 669 -6.64 -9.45 23.65
C ASP A 669 -5.17 -9.89 23.43
N LYS A 670 -4.53 -10.36 24.51
CA LYS A 670 -3.12 -10.75 24.52
C LYS A 670 -2.91 -12.24 24.21
N THR A 671 -3.97 -12.95 23.82
CA THR A 671 -3.88 -14.35 23.37
C THR A 671 -2.97 -14.46 22.14
N LEU A 672 -1.99 -15.35 22.23
CA LEU A 672 -1.03 -15.64 21.17
C LEU A 672 -1.36 -16.99 20.51
N LEU A 673 -0.91 -17.18 19.27
CA LEU A 673 -0.89 -18.48 18.60
C LEU A 673 0.56 -18.82 18.28
N PHE A 674 0.92 -20.09 18.41
CA PHE A 674 2.18 -20.61 17.94
C PHE A 674 1.97 -21.91 17.16
N ASP A 675 2.77 -22.12 16.12
CA ASP A 675 2.98 -23.44 15.53
C ASP A 675 4.36 -23.91 15.99
N ILE A 676 4.45 -25.12 16.56
CA ILE A 676 5.69 -25.70 17.09
C ILE A 676 5.96 -27.01 16.36
N GLU A 677 7.16 -27.18 15.80
CA GLU A 677 7.65 -28.46 15.29
C GLU A 677 8.76 -29.01 16.20
N LEU A 678 8.51 -30.16 16.85
CA LEU A 678 9.52 -30.84 17.66
C LEU A 678 10.44 -31.66 16.75
N LEU A 679 11.59 -31.09 16.40
CA LEU A 679 12.54 -31.71 15.47
C LEU A 679 13.22 -32.94 16.09
N LYS A 680 13.80 -32.79 17.29
CA LYS A 680 14.41 -33.91 18.03
C LYS A 680 14.55 -33.65 19.54
N ILE A 681 14.72 -34.74 20.27
CA ILE A 681 15.13 -34.76 21.68
C ILE A 681 16.63 -35.11 21.73
N ILE A 682 17.42 -34.31 22.43
CA ILE A 682 18.83 -34.59 22.72
C ILE A 682 18.89 -35.26 24.10
N GLN A 683 19.09 -36.58 24.09
CA GLN A 683 19.43 -37.35 25.28
C GLN A 683 20.83 -36.97 25.79
N LYS A 684 21.06 -37.18 27.08
CA LYS A 684 22.24 -36.69 27.82
C LYS A 684 23.32 -37.76 27.98
#